data_AF-A0A6A7RX13-F1
#
_entry.id   AF-A0A6A7RX13-F1
#
_cell.length_a   1.000
_cell.length_b   1.000
_cell.length_c   1.000
_cell.angle_alpha   90.00
_cell.angle_beta   90.00
_cell.angle_gamma   90.00
#
_symmetry.space_group_name_H-M   'P 1'
#
loop_
_entity.id
_entity.type
_entity.pdbx_description
1 polymer ?
#
loop_
_entity_poly.entity_id
_entity_poly.type
_entity_poly.pdbx_seq_one_letter_code
_entity_poly.pdbx_strand_id
1 'polypeptide(L)'
;FLDMDTAWRHVLGRCLSLEAAKPDAAMLLHWSLGPDSAGYFDDLPDQAKAQIAAWLGDSAGAVGTLVMGCVMAGNTQDAVPLGLVCGVLLSAQGEGVHELAAAAIRLERFMGDKRIGIAEGRAWANDAAMCLKALTPALRHEVIERAEWLLRELHVDAYAHLSDVLPFGLEQRLALLADALKAFIAGPATAQLQVIEGAADSITRHAHADPTSTRMLRVKMAVRLCRWMMAERPDSKGSSGRQASGFAELAQGYAHQGAFVDWARFKLLGGDELPGLSSAFVALRDAARTKAEAFNQSFAKALQVWNREPRAEPACMPVEAIVERFLAPLAKQTPVLLLVADGLSYPIFRELFEDLETQGWDEQVTCSPTTLAVGIAALPTITEVSRSSLLSGRLVVGAAAQEKSSFATHPALVGASRAGTRPLLFHKGDLSDAEGLASTVRDAIASTQQQVVAVVYNAVDDHLSGSNQIQVRWTIDDLRLLGPLLGEARRARRVVVVTADHGHVIDAGTVQRGQGEGDRWRLPSGTPDESELLFEGGRVKTPSGSAVLCAWSEGVRHGAKKNGYHGGVSAQEVVVPLSVFTPRNMVLKGWQVAAAPQPDWWAPLEAALPTGGPETPALAKKPPKAKPLAAPTPQIDLFAGTLLAASPDAAVNWIDALQASPAYTAQKALAARVAPSDADLRSLLEALAARGGKLSKAALAQRLGMPAMRISGFVNAARRVLNLDQAAVLVLDETAATVELNLELLGRQFRVVVR
;
A
#
# COMPACT_ATOMS: atom_id res chain seq x y z
N PHE A 1 63.00 -9.21 14.87
CA PHE A 1 62.85 -8.18 13.83
C PHE A 1 61.54 -7.48 14.10
N LEU A 2 61.57 -6.17 14.31
CA LEU A 2 60.39 -5.36 14.62
C LEU A 2 60.08 -4.57 13.34
N ASP A 3 59.09 -5.00 12.57
CA ASP A 3 58.62 -4.20 11.44
C ASP A 3 57.67 -3.10 11.93
N MET A 4 57.46 -2.08 11.09
CA MET A 4 56.70 -0.88 11.44
C MET A 4 55.25 -1.22 11.84
N ASP A 5 54.60 -2.14 11.13
CA ASP A 5 53.21 -2.52 11.42
C ASP A 5 53.10 -3.28 12.75
N THR A 6 54.08 -4.14 13.06
CA THR A 6 54.17 -4.82 14.36
C THR A 6 54.44 -3.85 15.50
N ALA A 7 55.29 -2.83 15.26
CA ALA A 7 55.55 -1.76 16.23
C ALA A 7 54.27 -0.99 16.56
N TRP A 8 53.56 -0.52 15.53
CA TRP A 8 52.32 0.23 15.69
C TRP A 8 51.22 -0.60 16.34
N ARG A 9 51.05 -1.87 15.96
CA ARG A 9 50.09 -2.76 16.64
C ARG A 9 50.34 -2.83 18.14
N HIS A 10 51.60 -2.96 18.56
CA HIS A 10 51.93 -3.03 19.98
C HIS A 10 51.78 -1.69 20.71
N VAL A 11 52.14 -0.57 20.09
CA VAL A 11 51.95 0.77 20.67
C VAL A 11 50.47 1.08 20.81
N LEU A 12 49.70 0.95 19.73
CA LEU A 12 48.26 1.24 19.72
C LEU A 12 47.49 0.28 20.64
N GLY A 13 47.84 -1.00 20.65
CA GLY A 13 47.18 -1.99 21.51
C GLY A 13 47.44 -1.75 22.99
N ARG A 14 48.64 -1.31 23.38
CA ARG A 14 48.97 -1.04 24.79
C ARG A 14 48.52 0.32 25.28
N CYS A 15 48.64 1.35 24.44
CA CYS A 15 48.37 2.72 24.86
C CYS A 15 46.93 3.15 24.62
N LEU A 16 46.27 2.64 23.58
CA LEU A 16 44.93 3.05 23.16
C LEU A 16 43.93 1.88 23.10
N SER A 17 44.34 0.66 23.43
CA SER A 17 43.52 -0.55 23.30
C SER A 17 43.02 -0.81 21.88
N LEU A 18 43.84 -0.46 20.87
CA LEU A 18 43.56 -0.68 19.45
C LEU A 18 44.43 -1.82 18.91
N GLU A 19 43.83 -2.97 18.57
CA GLU A 19 44.57 -4.19 18.19
C GLU A 19 45.03 -4.25 16.72
N ALA A 20 44.83 -3.18 15.93
CA ALA A 20 45.30 -3.10 14.54
C ALA A 20 46.44 -2.10 14.37
N ALA A 21 47.40 -2.46 13.51
CA ALA A 21 48.52 -1.57 13.14
C ALA A 21 48.07 -0.34 12.35
N LYS A 22 47.03 -0.51 11.52
CA LYS A 22 46.44 0.51 10.65
C LYS A 22 44.93 0.48 10.86
N PRO A 23 44.43 1.17 11.90
CA PRO A 23 43.00 1.28 12.12
C PRO A 23 42.28 1.93 10.94
N ASP A 24 41.11 1.40 10.59
CA ASP A 24 40.20 2.04 9.65
C ASP A 24 39.25 3.02 10.39
N ALA A 25 38.46 3.77 9.63
CA ALA A 25 37.53 4.75 10.18
C ALA A 25 36.48 4.11 11.11
N ALA A 26 36.00 2.91 10.78
CA ALA A 26 35.02 2.20 11.58
C ALA A 26 35.57 1.83 12.96
N MET A 27 36.81 1.33 13.03
CA MET A 27 37.44 0.99 14.29
C MET A 27 37.73 2.24 15.14
N LEU A 28 38.15 3.35 14.52
CA LEU A 28 38.37 4.61 15.25
C LEU A 28 37.08 5.21 15.81
N LEU A 29 36.00 5.22 15.03
CA LEU A 29 34.67 5.68 15.49
C LEU A 29 34.11 4.80 16.60
N HIS A 30 34.34 3.49 16.56
CA HIS A 30 33.93 2.60 17.65
C HIS A 30 34.78 2.84 18.90
N TRP A 31 36.09 2.96 18.74
CA TRP A 31 37.03 3.25 19.82
C TRP A 31 36.72 4.58 20.51
N SER A 32 36.37 5.63 19.76
CA SER A 32 36.09 6.95 20.32
C SER A 32 34.88 6.99 21.26
N LEU A 33 33.98 5.99 21.16
CA LEU A 33 32.85 5.82 22.07
C LEU A 33 33.20 5.05 23.35
N GLY A 34 34.41 4.49 23.44
CA GLY A 34 34.86 3.80 24.63
C GLY A 34 34.96 4.75 25.83
N PRO A 35 34.51 4.35 27.03
CA PRO A 35 34.49 5.24 28.20
C PRO A 35 35.89 5.75 28.58
N ASP A 36 36.91 4.90 28.38
CA ASP A 36 38.31 5.21 28.73
C ASP A 36 39.12 5.78 27.56
N SER A 37 38.54 5.88 26.36
CA SER A 37 39.26 6.27 25.12
C SER A 37 39.92 7.64 25.21
N ALA A 38 39.21 8.62 25.79
CA ALA A 38 39.75 9.96 26.03
C ALA A 38 40.93 9.90 27.03
N GLY A 39 40.76 9.18 28.14
CA GLY A 39 41.82 9.02 29.15
C GLY A 39 43.07 8.34 28.59
N TYR A 40 42.89 7.27 27.80
CA TYR A 40 44.00 6.58 27.12
C TYR A 40 44.79 7.51 26.19
N PHE A 41 44.10 8.40 25.49
CA PHE A 41 44.77 9.38 24.63
C PHE A 41 45.44 10.49 25.44
N ASP A 42 44.80 10.97 26.50
CA ASP A 42 45.32 12.02 27.38
C ASP A 42 46.58 11.60 28.14
N ASP A 43 46.66 10.32 28.53
CA ASP A 43 47.80 9.71 29.21
C ASP A 43 49.05 9.54 28.30
N LEU A 44 48.92 9.76 26.99
CA LEU A 44 50.07 9.77 26.08
C LEU A 44 51.02 10.94 26.42
N PRO A 45 52.34 10.77 26.24
CA PRO A 45 53.27 11.90 26.31
C PRO A 45 52.89 12.98 25.29
N ASP A 46 52.93 14.26 25.68
CA ASP A 46 52.50 15.37 24.81
C ASP A 46 53.23 15.41 23.46
N GLN A 47 54.51 15.03 23.44
CA GLN A 47 55.31 14.94 22.22
C GLN A 47 54.84 13.83 21.25
N ALA A 48 54.15 12.81 21.76
CA ALA A 48 53.68 11.65 21.00
C ALA A 48 52.25 11.84 20.45
N LYS A 49 51.40 12.62 21.12
CA LYS A 49 49.98 12.83 20.75
C LYS A 49 49.81 13.22 19.28
N ALA A 50 50.55 14.22 18.82
CA ALA A 50 50.46 14.70 17.43
C ALA A 50 50.90 13.65 16.40
N GLN A 51 51.93 12.85 16.69
CA GLN A 51 52.45 11.82 15.78
C GLN A 51 51.51 10.62 15.71
N ILE A 52 50.95 10.20 16.85
CA ILE A 52 49.97 9.12 16.93
C ILE A 52 48.67 9.55 16.23
N ALA A 53 48.20 10.77 16.46
CA ALA A 53 47.03 11.31 15.78
C ALA A 53 47.23 11.39 14.26
N ALA A 54 48.41 11.78 13.78
CA ALA A 54 48.74 11.76 12.36
C ALA A 54 48.72 10.33 11.79
N TRP A 55 49.35 9.36 12.48
CA TRP A 55 49.35 7.97 12.04
C TRP A 55 47.95 7.36 11.95
N LEU A 56 47.12 7.58 12.96
CA LEU A 56 45.73 7.12 12.99
C LEU A 56 44.89 7.80 11.90
N GLY A 57 45.08 9.11 11.73
CA GLY A 57 44.43 9.89 10.66
C GLY A 57 44.78 9.37 9.27
N ASP A 58 46.06 9.17 8.98
CA ASP A 58 46.54 8.67 7.68
C ASP A 58 46.07 7.24 7.41
N SER A 59 46.04 6.39 8.45
CA SER A 59 45.61 4.98 8.33
C SER A 59 44.11 4.85 8.04
N ALA A 60 43.29 5.69 8.66
CA ALA A 60 41.83 5.69 8.50
C ALA A 60 41.33 6.70 7.45
N GLY A 61 42.23 7.36 6.74
CA GLY A 61 41.93 8.31 5.66
C GLY A 61 41.27 9.61 6.13
N ALA A 62 40.49 10.23 5.24
CA ALA A 62 39.89 11.54 5.50
C ALA A 62 39.00 11.55 6.76
N VAL A 63 38.20 10.50 6.97
CA VAL A 63 37.35 10.37 8.17
C VAL A 63 38.20 10.21 9.42
N GLY A 64 39.25 9.37 9.37
CA GLY A 64 40.23 9.25 10.45
C GLY A 64 40.85 10.58 10.87
N THR A 65 41.19 11.42 9.89
CA THR A 65 41.75 12.75 10.13
C THR A 65 40.76 13.66 10.88
N LEU A 66 39.46 13.59 10.56
CA LEU A 66 38.41 14.35 11.26
C LEU A 66 38.20 13.82 12.68
N VAL A 67 38.11 12.49 12.86
CA VAL A 67 37.99 11.84 14.17
C VAL A 67 39.16 12.22 15.08
N MET A 68 40.40 12.14 14.59
CA MET A 68 41.56 12.55 15.38
C MET A 68 41.60 14.06 15.62
N GLY A 69 40.97 14.87 14.77
CA GLY A 69 40.69 16.28 15.03
C GLY A 69 39.82 16.50 16.26
N CYS A 70 38.74 15.73 16.41
CA CYS A 70 37.91 15.73 17.62
C CYS A 70 38.71 15.35 18.87
N VAL A 71 39.48 14.26 18.78
CA VAL A 71 40.29 13.75 19.89
C VAL A 71 41.31 14.80 20.35
N MET A 72 42.05 15.39 19.42
CA MET A 72 43.04 16.44 19.73
C MET A 72 42.40 17.71 20.32
N ALA A 73 41.12 17.95 20.06
CA ALA A 73 40.35 19.07 20.61
C ALA A 73 39.63 18.73 21.94
N GLY A 74 39.84 17.53 22.49
CA GLY A 74 39.20 17.08 23.73
C GLY A 74 37.76 16.58 23.58
N ASN A 75 37.30 16.32 22.35
CA ASN A 75 35.93 15.92 22.02
C ASN A 75 35.86 14.46 21.54
N THR A 76 36.66 13.57 22.11
CA THR A 76 36.78 12.16 21.66
C THR A 76 35.42 11.46 21.54
N GLN A 77 34.58 11.53 22.57
CA GLN A 77 33.27 10.87 22.59
C GLN A 77 32.26 11.50 21.61
N ASP A 78 32.49 12.74 21.19
CA ASP A 78 31.64 13.44 20.23
C ASP A 78 31.97 13.10 18.77
N ALA A 79 33.02 12.30 18.49
CA ALA A 79 33.40 11.99 17.12
C ALA A 79 32.29 11.29 16.30
N VAL A 80 31.50 10.41 16.91
CA VAL A 80 30.33 9.81 16.23
C VAL A 80 29.16 10.80 16.15
N PRO A 81 28.72 11.45 17.26
CA PRO A 81 27.69 12.49 17.21
C PRO A 81 27.95 13.61 16.17
N LEU A 82 29.17 14.12 16.09
CA LEU A 82 29.57 15.17 15.14
C LEU A 82 29.50 14.68 13.69
N GLY A 83 29.91 13.45 13.43
CA GLY A 83 29.70 12.82 12.12
C GLY A 83 28.22 12.76 11.72
N LEU A 84 27.33 12.38 12.65
CA LEU A 84 25.89 12.38 12.41
C LEU A 84 25.35 13.79 12.13
N VAL A 85 25.84 14.81 12.83
CA VAL A 85 25.52 16.23 12.59
C VAL A 85 26.00 16.70 11.21
N CYS A 86 27.19 16.26 10.76
CA CYS A 86 27.67 16.54 9.41
C CYS A 86 26.71 16.01 8.33
N GLY A 87 25.98 14.92 8.60
CA GLY A 87 24.94 14.39 7.71
C GLY A 87 23.79 15.38 7.47
N VAL A 88 23.49 16.25 8.44
CA VAL A 88 22.52 17.35 8.31
C VAL A 88 23.15 18.56 7.64
N LEU A 89 24.27 19.04 8.20
CA LEU A 89 24.91 20.30 7.78
C LEU A 89 25.41 20.29 6.34
N LEU A 90 25.87 19.13 5.88
CA LEU A 90 26.49 18.95 4.57
C LEU A 90 25.60 18.12 3.64
N SER A 91 24.33 17.93 3.99
CA SER A 91 23.35 17.23 3.14
C SER A 91 23.27 17.87 1.76
N ALA A 92 23.20 17.05 0.71
CA ALA A 92 23.00 17.54 -0.66
C ALA A 92 21.67 18.29 -0.81
N GLN A 93 20.66 17.93 -0.02
CA GLN A 93 19.36 18.61 -0.01
C GLN A 93 19.39 19.97 0.70
N GLY A 94 20.44 20.25 1.48
CA GLY A 94 20.65 21.52 2.18
C GLY A 94 21.61 22.48 1.45
N GLU A 95 22.06 22.16 0.24
CA GLU A 95 22.97 23.02 -0.52
C GLU A 95 22.35 24.39 -0.79
N GLY A 96 23.10 25.45 -0.50
CA GLY A 96 22.64 26.84 -0.64
C GLY A 96 21.94 27.42 0.59
N VAL A 97 21.69 26.63 1.65
CA VAL A 97 21.12 27.13 2.90
C VAL A 97 22.20 27.80 3.76
N HIS A 98 22.11 29.12 3.91
CA HIS A 98 23.10 29.92 4.64
C HIS A 98 23.26 29.52 6.12
N GLU A 99 22.18 29.11 6.78
CA GLU A 99 22.20 28.70 8.19
C GLU A 99 23.01 27.42 8.41
N LEU A 100 22.88 26.44 7.50
CA LEU A 100 23.67 25.20 7.52
C LEU A 100 25.16 25.48 7.27
N ALA A 101 25.48 26.35 6.30
CA ALA A 101 26.86 26.76 6.04
C ALA A 101 27.49 27.47 7.24
N ALA A 102 26.76 28.37 7.91
CA ALA A 102 27.22 29.05 9.11
C ALA A 102 27.40 28.07 10.29
N ALA A 103 26.55 27.06 10.40
CA ALA A 103 26.67 26.01 11.41
C ALA A 103 27.84 25.06 11.15
N ALA A 104 28.14 24.74 9.89
CA ALA A 104 29.32 23.97 9.53
C ALA A 104 30.60 24.65 10.01
N ILE A 105 30.70 25.98 9.89
CA ILE A 105 31.82 26.77 10.44
C ILE A 105 31.85 26.69 11.97
N ARG A 106 30.69 26.82 12.64
CA ARG A 106 30.61 26.67 14.12
C ARG A 106 31.05 25.28 14.59
N LEU A 107 30.82 24.24 13.79
CA LEU A 107 31.21 22.87 14.11
C LEU A 107 32.74 22.68 14.11
N GLU A 108 33.50 23.49 13.36
CA GLU A 108 34.97 23.40 13.28
C GLU A 108 35.66 23.58 14.65
N ARG A 109 35.02 24.29 15.59
CA ARG A 109 35.51 24.45 16.98
C ARG A 109 35.69 23.12 17.71
N PHE A 110 34.90 22.11 17.35
CA PHE A 110 34.99 20.77 17.95
C PHE A 110 36.15 19.95 17.39
N MET A 111 36.88 20.48 16.38
CA MET A 111 38.01 19.82 15.72
C MET A 111 39.25 20.70 15.64
N GLY A 112 39.39 21.64 16.58
CA GLY A 112 40.54 22.54 16.66
C GLY A 112 40.57 23.57 15.52
N ASP A 113 39.40 24.11 15.17
CA ASP A 113 39.21 25.16 14.15
C ASP A 113 39.70 24.78 12.75
N LYS A 114 39.66 23.48 12.43
CA LYS A 114 40.01 22.95 11.11
C LYS A 114 38.79 22.89 10.21
N ARG A 115 38.97 23.38 8.98
CA ARG A 115 37.94 23.36 7.96
C ARG A 115 37.51 21.96 7.57
N ILE A 116 36.20 21.73 7.51
CA ILE A 116 35.61 20.48 7.01
C ILE A 116 35.30 20.62 5.53
N GLY A 117 35.91 19.78 4.71
CA GLY A 117 35.53 19.66 3.30
C GLY A 117 34.21 18.91 3.16
N ILE A 118 33.41 19.28 2.14
CA ILE A 118 32.06 18.72 1.94
C ILE A 118 32.12 17.21 1.71
N ALA A 119 33.08 16.74 0.91
CA ALA A 119 33.22 15.32 0.59
C ALA A 119 33.62 14.50 1.83
N GLU A 120 34.57 15.02 2.60
CA GLU A 120 35.10 14.40 3.80
C GLU A 120 34.05 14.36 4.91
N GLY A 121 33.30 15.45 5.12
CA GLY A 121 32.21 15.49 6.09
C GLY A 121 31.04 14.59 5.72
N ARG A 122 30.71 14.43 4.43
CA ARG A 122 29.72 13.44 3.96
C ARG A 122 30.20 12.01 4.18
N ALA A 123 31.48 11.73 3.92
CA ALA A 123 32.07 10.43 4.22
C ALA A 123 32.01 10.11 5.72
N TRP A 124 32.34 11.09 6.57
CA TRP A 124 32.25 10.96 8.03
C TRP A 124 30.82 10.70 8.50
N ALA A 125 29.84 11.39 7.91
CA ALA A 125 28.43 11.14 8.21
C ALA A 125 28.00 9.72 7.86
N ASN A 126 28.42 9.19 6.72
CA ASN A 126 28.12 7.82 6.32
C ASN A 126 28.76 6.80 7.27
N ASP A 127 30.04 6.96 7.62
CA ASP A 127 30.74 6.06 8.52
C ASP A 127 30.17 6.12 9.95
N ALA A 128 29.80 7.32 10.43
CA ALA A 128 29.11 7.50 11.71
C ALA A 128 27.74 6.82 11.72
N ALA A 129 26.97 6.92 10.62
CA ALA A 129 25.69 6.22 10.47
C ALA A 129 25.86 4.70 10.44
N MET A 130 26.94 4.17 9.83
CA MET A 130 27.25 2.74 9.88
C MET A 130 27.66 2.29 11.28
N CYS A 131 28.50 3.08 11.96
CA CYS A 131 28.88 2.84 13.36
C CYS A 131 27.64 2.76 14.26
N LEU A 132 26.71 3.72 14.14
CA LEU A 132 25.46 3.78 14.92
C LEU A 132 24.63 2.49 14.84
N LYS A 133 24.57 1.86 13.65
CA LYS A 133 23.84 0.60 13.44
C LYS A 133 24.46 -0.59 14.19
N ALA A 134 25.78 -0.59 14.38
CA ALA A 134 26.50 -1.66 15.07
C ALA A 134 26.46 -1.53 16.60
N LEU A 135 26.04 -0.38 17.14
CA LEU A 135 26.00 -0.15 18.58
C LEU A 135 24.88 -0.92 19.28
N THR A 136 25.10 -1.20 20.57
CA THR A 136 24.06 -1.68 21.49
C THR A 136 22.92 -0.66 21.61
N PRO A 137 21.68 -1.07 21.95
CA PRO A 137 20.55 -0.15 22.06
C PRO A 137 20.78 1.01 23.03
N ALA A 138 21.44 0.76 24.17
CA ALA A 138 21.72 1.79 25.18
C ALA A 138 22.70 2.85 24.66
N LEU A 139 23.87 2.44 24.15
CA LEU A 139 24.87 3.37 23.63
C LEU A 139 24.38 4.09 22.36
N ARG A 140 23.58 3.42 21.53
CA ARG A 140 22.93 4.05 20.37
C ARG A 140 22.03 5.21 20.81
N HIS A 141 21.27 5.02 21.87
CA HIS A 141 20.39 6.06 22.41
C HIS A 141 21.21 7.26 22.90
N GLU A 142 22.26 7.05 23.68
CA GLU A 142 23.15 8.12 24.17
C GLU A 142 23.79 8.91 23.02
N VAL A 143 24.31 8.23 22.00
CA VAL A 143 24.91 8.86 20.81
C VAL A 143 23.88 9.69 20.03
N ILE A 144 22.66 9.18 19.86
CA ILE A 144 21.56 9.90 19.21
C ILE A 144 21.20 11.16 20.01
N GLU A 145 20.98 11.03 21.33
CA GLU A 145 20.63 12.16 22.18
C GLU A 145 21.71 13.26 22.12
N ARG A 146 22.98 12.86 22.14
CA ARG A 146 24.10 13.79 22.00
C ARG A 146 24.12 14.48 20.64
N ALA A 147 23.92 13.74 19.54
CA ALA A 147 23.88 14.33 18.20
C ALA A 147 22.73 15.33 18.04
N GLU A 148 21.55 15.01 18.56
CA GLU A 148 20.40 15.92 18.53
C GLU A 148 20.59 17.15 19.43
N TRP A 149 21.29 17.00 20.56
CA TRP A 149 21.70 18.13 21.38
C TRP A 149 22.67 19.05 20.62
N LEU A 150 23.65 18.49 19.92
CA LEU A 150 24.59 19.26 19.09
C LEU A 150 23.88 20.01 17.95
N LEU A 151 22.84 19.45 17.34
CA LEU A 151 22.01 20.18 16.36
C LEU A 151 21.37 21.44 16.96
N ARG A 152 20.88 21.35 18.21
CA ARG A 152 20.30 22.50 18.93
C ARG A 152 21.37 23.51 19.34
N GLU A 153 22.52 23.03 19.83
CA GLU A 153 23.65 23.89 20.20
C GLU A 153 24.20 24.67 18.99
N LEU A 154 24.16 24.06 17.80
CA LEU A 154 24.56 24.68 16.55
C LEU A 154 23.45 25.51 15.90
N HIS A 155 22.26 25.59 16.52
CA HIS A 155 21.07 26.31 16.02
C HIS A 155 20.63 25.88 14.61
N VAL A 156 20.65 24.56 14.35
CA VAL A 156 20.20 23.96 13.07
C VAL A 156 19.19 22.84 13.30
N ASP A 157 18.61 22.77 14.49
CA ASP A 157 17.61 21.78 14.85
C ASP A 157 16.41 21.79 13.89
N ALA A 158 16.02 22.94 13.34
CA ALA A 158 14.97 23.06 12.31
C ALA A 158 15.26 22.30 10.98
N TYR A 159 16.50 21.86 10.77
CA TYR A 159 16.93 21.12 9.58
C TYR A 159 17.16 19.62 9.84
N ALA A 160 16.77 19.11 11.01
CA ALA A 160 16.95 17.69 11.35
C ALA A 160 16.28 16.74 10.32
N HIS A 161 15.23 17.18 9.62
CA HIS A 161 14.61 16.43 8.51
C HIS A 161 15.60 15.99 7.41
N LEU A 162 16.76 16.63 7.28
CA LEU A 162 17.82 16.24 6.35
C LEU A 162 18.59 14.98 6.80
N SER A 163 18.49 14.59 8.07
CA SER A 163 19.07 13.35 8.58
C SER A 163 18.23 12.14 8.18
N ASP A 164 18.89 11.08 7.72
CA ASP A 164 18.26 9.78 7.44
C ASP A 164 18.32 8.81 8.64
N VAL A 165 19.03 9.18 9.72
CA VAL A 165 19.35 8.26 10.82
C VAL A 165 19.03 8.78 12.21
N LEU A 166 18.75 10.07 12.39
CA LEU A 166 18.35 10.61 13.69
C LEU A 166 16.82 10.57 13.84
N PRO A 167 16.25 10.04 14.95
CA PRO A 167 14.81 10.03 15.20
C PRO A 167 14.15 11.40 15.04
N PHE A 168 14.81 12.49 15.47
CA PHE A 168 14.29 13.84 15.29
C PHE A 168 14.12 14.23 13.80
N GLY A 169 14.90 13.66 12.90
CA GLY A 169 14.71 13.81 11.46
C GLY A 169 13.42 13.15 10.96
N LEU A 170 13.09 11.96 11.46
CA LEU A 170 11.80 11.31 11.17
C LEU A 170 10.63 12.14 11.68
N GLU A 171 10.69 12.63 12.91
CA GLU A 171 9.63 13.47 13.49
C GLU A 171 9.38 14.73 12.66
N GLN A 172 10.42 15.40 12.18
CA GLN A 172 10.25 16.56 11.30
C GLN A 172 9.71 16.20 9.92
N ARG A 173 10.14 15.08 9.30
CA ARG A 173 9.56 14.61 8.03
C ARG A 173 8.06 14.33 8.16
N LEU A 174 7.65 13.76 9.31
CA LEU A 174 6.24 13.53 9.64
C LEU A 174 5.46 14.83 9.89
N ALA A 175 6.08 15.84 10.52
CA ALA A 175 5.50 17.17 10.65
C ALA A 175 5.30 17.85 9.29
N LEU A 176 6.29 17.76 8.39
CA LEU A 176 6.18 18.27 7.02
C LEU A 176 5.06 17.59 6.23
N LEU A 177 4.89 16.26 6.39
CA LEU A 177 3.75 15.55 5.82
C LEU A 177 2.43 16.08 6.39
N ALA A 178 2.34 16.33 7.70
CA ALA A 178 1.14 16.86 8.32
C ALA A 178 0.72 18.21 7.73
N ASP A 179 1.68 19.10 7.48
CA ASP A 179 1.42 20.40 6.88
C ASP A 179 1.05 20.29 5.39
N ALA A 180 1.69 19.38 4.65
CA ALA A 180 1.32 19.05 3.28
C ALA A 180 -0.12 18.51 3.17
N LEU A 181 -0.53 17.65 4.11
CA LEU A 181 -1.90 17.13 4.20
C LEU A 181 -2.91 18.26 4.45
N LYS A 182 -2.63 19.17 5.39
CA LYS A 182 -3.51 20.31 5.67
C LYS A 182 -3.65 21.23 4.45
N ALA A 183 -2.53 21.53 3.78
CA ALA A 183 -2.54 22.34 2.56
C ALA A 183 -3.35 21.68 1.43
N PHE A 184 -3.20 20.36 1.26
CA PHE A 184 -4.00 19.59 0.30
C PHE A 184 -5.49 19.61 0.65
N ILE A 185 -5.87 19.46 1.93
CA ILE A 185 -7.29 19.50 2.32
C ILE A 185 -7.90 20.88 2.03
N ALA A 186 -7.15 21.95 2.29
CA ALA A 186 -7.60 23.32 2.04
C ALA A 186 -7.75 23.64 0.54
N GLY A 187 -6.90 23.06 -0.30
CA GLY A 187 -6.95 23.24 -1.75
C GLY A 187 -6.30 22.08 -2.47
N PRO A 188 -7.04 20.98 -2.74
CA PRO A 188 -6.40 19.81 -3.31
C PRO A 188 -5.99 20.11 -4.76
N ALA A 189 -4.80 19.71 -5.15
CA ALA A 189 -4.34 19.77 -6.54
C ALA A 189 -3.16 18.80 -6.75
N THR A 190 -2.81 18.58 -8.01
CA THR A 190 -1.73 17.67 -8.39
C THR A 190 -0.40 18.07 -7.76
N ALA A 191 -0.09 19.37 -7.68
CA ALA A 191 1.12 19.87 -7.03
C ALA A 191 1.16 19.52 -5.54
N GLN A 192 0.07 19.74 -4.79
CA GLN A 192 -0.01 19.36 -3.37
C GLN A 192 0.10 17.84 -3.18
N LEU A 193 -0.51 17.04 -4.08
CA LEU A 193 -0.38 15.59 -4.01
C LEU A 193 1.08 15.15 -4.20
N GLN A 194 1.81 15.74 -5.15
CA GLN A 194 3.23 15.45 -5.35
C GLN A 194 4.08 15.79 -4.13
N VAL A 195 3.76 16.89 -3.43
CA VAL A 195 4.43 17.24 -2.16
C VAL A 195 4.17 16.19 -1.08
N ILE A 196 2.92 15.72 -0.95
CA ILE A 196 2.55 14.66 0.00
C ILE A 196 3.29 13.36 -0.33
N GLU A 197 3.34 12.96 -1.60
CA GLU A 197 4.03 11.75 -2.04
C GLU A 197 5.54 11.84 -1.79
N GLY A 198 6.16 12.97 -2.13
CA GLY A 198 7.57 13.21 -1.82
C GLY A 198 7.88 13.21 -0.33
N ALA A 199 7.00 13.76 0.51
CA ALA A 199 7.13 13.71 1.96
C ALA A 199 7.01 12.26 2.49
N ALA A 200 6.04 11.49 2.00
CA ALA A 200 5.87 10.08 2.37
C ALA A 200 7.04 9.21 1.93
N ASP A 201 7.60 9.44 0.74
CA ASP A 201 8.81 8.75 0.26
C ASP A 201 10.02 9.10 1.14
N SER A 202 10.17 10.37 1.52
CA SER A 202 11.22 10.82 2.45
C SER A 202 11.10 10.14 3.81
N ILE A 203 9.89 9.99 4.35
CA ILE A 203 9.62 9.24 5.59
C ILE A 203 10.01 7.78 5.41
N THR A 204 9.56 7.12 4.34
CA THR A 204 9.75 5.67 4.13
C THR A 204 11.22 5.30 3.95
N ARG A 205 12.05 6.19 3.42
CA ARG A 205 13.51 5.98 3.29
C ARG A 205 14.30 6.17 4.59
N HIS A 206 13.69 6.75 5.63
CA HIS A 206 14.38 7.03 6.89
C HIS A 206 14.70 5.74 7.66
N ALA A 207 15.87 5.66 8.31
CA ALA A 207 16.33 4.43 8.97
C ALA A 207 15.45 3.96 10.14
N HIS A 208 14.70 4.89 10.74
CA HIS A 208 13.73 4.61 11.81
C HIS A 208 12.30 4.34 11.32
N ALA A 209 12.05 4.36 10.01
CA ALA A 209 10.74 4.01 9.47
C ALA A 209 10.58 2.49 9.44
N ASP A 210 9.83 1.93 10.41
CA ASP A 210 9.46 0.53 10.41
C ASP A 210 8.23 0.31 9.50
N PRO A 211 8.36 -0.41 8.36
CA PRO A 211 7.26 -0.65 7.43
C PRO A 211 6.11 -1.46 8.06
N THR A 212 6.38 -2.21 9.12
CA THR A 212 5.39 -3.03 9.84
C THR A 212 4.69 -2.25 10.95
N SER A 213 5.12 -1.01 11.23
CA SER A 213 4.55 -0.18 12.27
C SER A 213 3.18 0.39 11.87
N THR A 214 2.31 0.57 12.86
CA THR A 214 1.01 1.23 12.67
C THR A 214 1.18 2.69 12.19
N ARG A 215 2.26 3.35 12.60
CA ARG A 215 2.58 4.73 12.22
C ARG A 215 2.85 4.86 10.73
N MET A 216 3.68 3.98 10.15
CA MET A 216 3.94 3.97 8.70
C MET A 216 2.73 3.51 7.90
N LEU A 217 1.92 2.57 8.43
CA LEU A 217 0.64 2.21 7.82
C LEU A 217 -0.31 3.41 7.72
N ARG A 218 -0.39 4.26 8.76
CA ARG A 218 -1.20 5.50 8.72
C ARG A 218 -0.74 6.47 7.65
N VAL A 219 0.58 6.70 7.53
CA VAL A 219 1.16 7.52 6.46
C VAL A 219 0.74 6.99 5.09
N LYS A 220 0.91 5.68 4.84
CA LYS A 220 0.51 5.02 3.59
C LYS A 220 -0.98 5.21 3.28
N MET A 221 -1.85 5.04 4.28
CA MET A 221 -3.30 5.18 4.12
C MET A 221 -3.74 6.63 3.91
N ALA A 222 -3.07 7.61 4.54
CA ALA A 222 -3.32 9.02 4.30
C ALA A 222 -3.01 9.42 2.84
N VAL A 223 -1.87 8.99 2.31
CA VAL A 223 -1.50 9.23 0.91
C VAL A 223 -2.53 8.62 -0.05
N ARG A 224 -2.99 7.39 0.22
CA ARG A 224 -4.05 6.72 -0.56
C ARG A 224 -5.35 7.52 -0.58
N LEU A 225 -5.78 8.08 0.55
CA LEU A 225 -6.96 8.94 0.61
C LEU A 225 -6.79 10.23 -0.20
N CYS A 226 -5.60 10.85 -0.16
CA CYS A 226 -5.32 12.02 -1.00
C CYS A 226 -5.39 11.68 -2.50
N ARG A 227 -4.85 10.53 -2.92
CA ARG A 227 -4.97 10.05 -4.32
C ARG A 227 -6.42 9.84 -4.72
N TRP A 228 -7.23 9.19 -3.87
CA TRP A 228 -8.66 9.00 -4.12
C TRP A 228 -9.39 10.35 -4.27
N MET A 229 -9.12 11.32 -3.39
CA MET A 229 -9.73 12.66 -3.47
C MET A 229 -9.40 13.38 -4.78
N MET A 230 -8.22 13.14 -5.36
CA MET A 230 -7.87 13.64 -6.69
C MET A 230 -8.58 12.87 -7.80
N ALA A 231 -8.63 11.53 -7.73
CA ALA A 231 -9.22 10.67 -8.75
C ALA A 231 -10.74 10.86 -8.91
N GLU A 232 -11.46 11.24 -7.85
CA GLU A 232 -12.90 11.50 -7.89
C GLU A 232 -13.28 12.83 -8.56
N ARG A 233 -12.33 13.70 -8.90
CA ARG A 233 -12.68 15.02 -9.43
C ARG A 233 -13.42 14.91 -10.77
N PRO A 234 -14.47 15.73 -10.99
CA PRO A 234 -15.26 15.70 -12.22
C PRO A 234 -14.43 15.90 -13.50
N ASP A 235 -13.37 16.72 -13.43
CA ASP A 235 -12.50 17.02 -14.57
C ASP A 235 -11.65 15.82 -15.03
N SER A 236 -11.60 14.75 -14.23
CA SER A 236 -10.76 13.56 -14.46
C SER A 236 -11.35 12.59 -15.49
N LYS A 237 -12.64 12.70 -15.81
CA LYS A 237 -13.32 11.90 -16.85
C LYS A 237 -14.46 12.73 -17.43
N GLY A 238 -14.51 12.88 -18.76
CA GLY A 238 -15.60 13.55 -19.49
C GLY A 238 -16.96 12.88 -19.29
N SER A 239 -17.56 13.07 -18.12
CA SER A 239 -18.84 12.47 -17.73
C SER A 239 -19.98 13.46 -18.01
N SER A 240 -20.18 13.80 -19.28
CA SER A 240 -21.47 14.29 -19.75
C SER A 240 -22.44 13.10 -19.85
N GLY A 241 -23.47 13.09 -19.01
CA GLY A 241 -24.68 12.28 -19.24
C GLY A 241 -24.71 10.84 -18.72
N ARG A 242 -24.17 10.54 -17.53
CA ARG A 242 -24.47 9.24 -16.87
C ARG A 242 -25.89 9.25 -16.30
N GLN A 243 -26.70 8.29 -16.77
CA GLN A 243 -28.01 7.94 -16.23
C GLN A 243 -27.92 7.66 -14.72
N ALA A 244 -28.99 7.90 -13.96
CA ALA A 244 -29.00 7.64 -12.52
C ALA A 244 -28.60 6.19 -12.23
N SER A 245 -27.54 6.00 -11.45
CA SER A 245 -26.99 4.68 -11.13
C SER A 245 -27.97 3.82 -10.34
N GLY A 246 -28.18 2.59 -10.77
CA GLY A 246 -29.03 1.62 -10.07
C GLY A 246 -28.38 1.13 -8.77
N PHE A 247 -29.19 0.53 -7.87
CA PHE A 247 -28.69 0.01 -6.58
C PHE A 247 -27.51 -0.96 -6.74
N ALA A 248 -27.58 -1.89 -7.71
CA ALA A 248 -26.50 -2.84 -7.96
C ALA A 248 -25.17 -2.15 -8.36
N GLU A 249 -25.24 -1.07 -9.14
CA GLU A 249 -24.06 -0.28 -9.52
C GLU A 249 -23.46 0.45 -8.30
N LEU A 250 -24.30 0.97 -7.40
CA LEU A 250 -23.84 1.59 -6.16
C LEU A 250 -23.19 0.55 -5.23
N ALA A 251 -23.78 -0.63 -5.07
CA ALA A 251 -23.19 -1.71 -4.25
C ALA A 251 -21.83 -2.17 -4.80
N GLN A 252 -21.71 -2.30 -6.12
CA GLN A 252 -20.45 -2.59 -6.79
C GLN A 252 -19.43 -1.45 -6.65
N GLY A 253 -19.88 -0.21 -6.83
CA GLY A 253 -19.07 0.98 -6.64
C GLY A 253 -18.50 1.07 -5.22
N TYR A 254 -19.30 0.71 -4.21
CA TYR A 254 -18.82 0.60 -2.84
C TYR A 254 -17.75 -0.49 -2.70
N ALA A 255 -18.00 -1.72 -3.15
CA ALA A 255 -17.04 -2.82 -3.04
C ALA A 255 -15.70 -2.59 -3.78
N HIS A 256 -15.72 -1.86 -4.90
CA HIS A 256 -14.54 -1.56 -5.71
C HIS A 256 -13.80 -0.27 -5.31
N GLN A 257 -14.50 0.71 -4.73
CA GLN A 257 -13.94 2.03 -4.41
C GLN A 257 -14.16 2.37 -2.93
N GLY A 258 -15.42 2.45 -2.50
CA GLY A 258 -15.80 2.91 -1.16
C GLY A 258 -15.20 2.09 -0.01
N ALA A 259 -15.15 0.76 -0.14
CA ALA A 259 -14.57 -0.13 0.86
C ALA A 259 -13.08 0.12 1.08
N PHE A 260 -12.34 0.48 0.03
CA PHE A 260 -10.92 0.86 0.14
C PHE A 260 -10.76 2.23 0.81
N VAL A 261 -11.66 3.17 0.52
CA VAL A 261 -11.70 4.48 1.20
C VAL A 261 -11.94 4.28 2.69
N ASP A 262 -12.93 3.48 3.07
CA ASP A 262 -13.23 3.17 4.46
C ASP A 262 -12.08 2.44 5.15
N TRP A 263 -11.44 1.48 4.48
CA TRP A 263 -10.25 0.83 5.01
C TRP A 263 -9.15 1.84 5.35
N ALA A 264 -8.82 2.74 4.41
CA ALA A 264 -7.82 3.77 4.66
C ALA A 264 -8.24 4.74 5.77
N ARG A 265 -9.51 5.17 5.81
CA ARG A 265 -10.07 6.05 6.86
C ARG A 265 -9.96 5.41 8.25
N PHE A 266 -10.27 4.13 8.37
CA PHE A 266 -10.26 3.42 9.65
C PHE A 266 -8.84 3.24 10.18
N LYS A 267 -7.84 3.08 9.31
CA LYS A 267 -6.43 3.02 9.77
C LYS A 267 -5.93 4.33 10.35
N LEU A 268 -6.53 5.47 10.00
CA LEU A 268 -6.21 6.78 10.59
C LEU A 268 -6.84 6.99 11.99
N LEU A 269 -7.65 6.06 12.50
CA LEU A 269 -8.13 6.10 13.88
C LEU A 269 -6.96 5.93 14.88
N GLY A 270 -7.08 6.58 16.04
CA GLY A 270 -6.06 6.59 17.08
C GLY A 270 -4.99 7.67 16.94
N GLY A 271 -4.94 8.40 15.81
CA GLY A 271 -4.05 9.56 15.65
C GLY A 271 -2.57 9.21 15.57
N ASP A 272 -1.72 10.15 16.00
CA ASP A 272 -0.25 10.01 16.08
C ASP A 272 0.25 10.65 17.38
N GLU A 273 1.47 10.32 17.78
CA GLU A 273 2.16 10.96 18.91
C GLU A 273 2.44 12.44 18.63
N LEU A 274 2.67 12.81 17.36
CA LEU A 274 2.76 14.20 16.94
C LEU A 274 1.35 14.84 16.86
N PRO A 275 1.04 15.88 17.67
CA PRO A 275 -0.28 16.51 17.67
C PRO A 275 -0.66 17.10 16.31
N GLY A 276 0.32 17.65 15.59
CA GLY A 276 0.14 18.22 14.25
C GLY A 276 -0.29 17.17 13.22
N LEU A 277 0.32 15.98 13.25
CA LEU A 277 0.00 14.87 12.36
C LEU A 277 -1.33 14.22 12.73
N SER A 278 -1.58 14.02 14.02
CA SER A 278 -2.86 13.52 14.54
C SER A 278 -4.03 14.40 14.07
N SER A 279 -3.87 15.73 14.17
CA SER A 279 -4.87 16.69 13.69
C SER A 279 -5.08 16.63 12.17
N ALA A 280 -4.00 16.45 11.40
CA ALA A 280 -4.08 16.29 9.94
C ALA A 280 -4.82 15.00 9.54
N PHE A 281 -4.58 13.88 10.22
CA PHE A 281 -5.30 12.62 10.01
C PHE A 281 -6.80 12.75 10.32
N VAL A 282 -7.15 13.43 11.41
CA VAL A 282 -8.55 13.71 11.75
C VAL A 282 -9.22 14.53 10.64
N ALA A 283 -8.60 15.63 10.22
CA ALA A 283 -9.14 16.49 9.16
C ALA A 283 -9.30 15.75 7.83
N LEU A 284 -8.33 14.91 7.44
CA LEU A 284 -8.41 14.09 6.23
C LEU A 284 -9.56 13.08 6.30
N ARG A 285 -9.70 12.40 7.44
CA ARG A 285 -10.78 11.44 7.67
C ARG A 285 -12.15 12.10 7.63
N ASP A 286 -12.28 13.31 8.19
CA ASP A 286 -13.52 14.08 8.17
C ASP A 286 -13.89 14.54 6.76
N ALA A 287 -12.92 15.00 5.98
CA ALA A 287 -13.14 15.33 4.57
C ALA A 287 -13.60 14.11 3.75
N ALA A 288 -13.02 12.93 4.00
CA ALA A 288 -13.46 11.68 3.37
C ALA A 288 -14.85 11.23 3.86
N ARG A 289 -15.15 11.40 5.15
CA ARG A 289 -16.45 11.09 5.75
C ARG A 289 -17.59 11.88 5.10
N THR A 290 -17.41 13.17 4.87
CA THR A 290 -18.44 14.01 4.24
C THR A 290 -18.90 13.44 2.90
N LYS A 291 -17.96 12.93 2.10
CA LYS A 291 -18.26 12.26 0.83
C LYS A 291 -18.92 10.89 1.03
N ALA A 292 -18.43 10.10 1.98
CA ALA A 292 -19.01 8.80 2.32
C ALA A 292 -20.47 8.93 2.80
N GLU A 293 -20.80 9.96 3.58
CA GLU A 293 -22.17 10.24 4.04
C GLU A 293 -23.11 10.61 2.90
N ALA A 294 -22.67 11.44 1.95
CA ALA A 294 -23.45 11.76 0.76
C ALA A 294 -23.71 10.50 -0.11
N PHE A 295 -22.71 9.63 -0.21
CA PHE A 295 -22.86 8.33 -0.87
C PHE A 295 -23.84 7.42 -0.11
N ASN A 296 -23.69 7.26 1.20
CA ASN A 296 -24.55 6.45 2.06
C ASN A 296 -26.01 6.89 1.99
N GLN A 297 -26.28 8.19 1.95
CA GLN A 297 -27.65 8.70 1.79
C GLN A 297 -28.26 8.28 0.45
N SER A 298 -27.49 8.42 -0.64
CA SER A 298 -27.93 8.05 -1.99
C SER A 298 -28.11 6.53 -2.12
N PHE A 299 -27.17 5.78 -1.55
CA PHE A 299 -27.20 4.32 -1.46
C PHE A 299 -28.45 3.83 -0.71
N ALA A 300 -28.73 4.37 0.47
CA ALA A 300 -29.86 3.95 1.29
C ALA A 300 -31.21 4.26 0.62
N LYS A 301 -31.33 5.39 -0.10
CA LYS A 301 -32.51 5.70 -0.93
C LYS A 301 -32.67 4.70 -2.07
N ALA A 302 -31.58 4.34 -2.76
CA ALA A 302 -31.62 3.33 -3.82
C ALA A 302 -31.97 1.93 -3.27
N LEU A 303 -31.44 1.58 -2.09
CA LEU A 303 -31.76 0.34 -1.38
C LEU A 303 -33.25 0.29 -0.99
N GLN A 304 -33.83 1.41 -0.55
CA GLN A 304 -35.26 1.48 -0.19
C GLN A 304 -36.16 1.13 -1.38
N VAL A 305 -35.81 1.59 -2.59
CA VAL A 305 -36.52 1.22 -3.82
C VAL A 305 -36.28 -0.25 -4.17
N TRP A 306 -35.03 -0.70 -4.17
CA TRP A 306 -34.67 -2.08 -4.52
C TRP A 306 -35.25 -3.12 -3.55
N ASN A 307 -35.40 -2.79 -2.26
CA ASN A 307 -35.97 -3.67 -1.23
C ASN A 307 -37.39 -4.13 -1.56
N ARG A 308 -38.18 -3.32 -2.28
CA ARG A 308 -39.57 -3.67 -2.63
C ARG A 308 -39.66 -4.82 -3.62
N GLU A 309 -38.73 -4.87 -4.57
CA GLU A 309 -38.68 -5.89 -5.63
C GLU A 309 -37.22 -6.32 -5.88
N PRO A 310 -36.60 -7.06 -4.94
CA PRO A 310 -35.20 -7.40 -5.04
C PRO A 310 -34.97 -8.38 -6.19
N ARG A 311 -33.95 -8.11 -7.00
CA ARG A 311 -33.49 -9.02 -8.04
C ARG A 311 -32.17 -9.66 -7.61
N ALA A 312 -32.15 -10.98 -7.60
CA ALA A 312 -30.92 -11.75 -7.38
C ALA A 312 -30.14 -11.84 -8.70
N GLU A 313 -29.23 -10.89 -8.88
CA GLU A 313 -28.33 -10.81 -10.03
C GLU A 313 -26.95 -11.34 -9.66
N PRO A 314 -26.16 -11.89 -10.60
CA PRO A 314 -24.81 -12.39 -10.30
C PRO A 314 -23.89 -11.36 -9.65
N ALA A 315 -24.06 -10.08 -10.00
CA ALA A 315 -23.31 -8.97 -9.43
C ALA A 315 -23.78 -8.60 -8.02
N CYS A 316 -25.06 -8.77 -7.70
CA CYS A 316 -25.69 -8.19 -6.52
C CYS A 316 -26.73 -9.19 -5.99
N MET A 317 -26.35 -9.94 -4.97
CA MET A 317 -27.10 -11.10 -4.51
C MET A 317 -27.68 -10.88 -3.10
N PRO A 318 -29.00 -10.94 -2.92
CA PRO A 318 -29.60 -11.05 -1.59
C PRO A 318 -29.00 -12.24 -0.83
N VAL A 319 -28.65 -12.07 0.45
CA VAL A 319 -28.04 -13.15 1.26
C VAL A 319 -28.87 -14.44 1.25
N GLU A 320 -30.19 -14.34 1.29
CA GLU A 320 -31.12 -15.48 1.23
C GLU A 320 -31.09 -16.23 -0.11
N ALA A 321 -30.53 -15.65 -1.17
CA ALA A 321 -30.41 -16.30 -2.47
C ALA A 321 -29.04 -16.97 -2.70
N ILE A 322 -28.04 -16.68 -1.85
CA ILE A 322 -26.64 -17.12 -2.05
C ILE A 322 -26.53 -18.65 -2.05
N VAL A 323 -27.17 -19.34 -1.11
CA VAL A 323 -27.08 -20.80 -1.02
C VAL A 323 -27.56 -21.48 -2.30
N GLU A 324 -28.73 -21.10 -2.80
CA GLU A 324 -29.34 -21.72 -3.97
C GLU A 324 -28.68 -21.29 -5.28
N ARG A 325 -28.42 -19.99 -5.46
CA ARG A 325 -28.01 -19.42 -6.75
C ARG A 325 -26.50 -19.36 -6.96
N PHE A 326 -25.72 -19.46 -5.89
CA PHE A 326 -24.26 -19.31 -5.95
C PHE A 326 -23.54 -20.55 -5.40
N LEU A 327 -23.81 -20.91 -4.15
CA LEU A 327 -23.10 -21.99 -3.47
C LEU A 327 -23.41 -23.37 -4.06
N ALA A 328 -24.69 -23.70 -4.26
CA ALA A 328 -25.09 -25.01 -4.78
C ALA A 328 -24.57 -25.28 -6.22
N PRO A 329 -24.63 -24.33 -7.18
CA PRO A 329 -24.01 -24.50 -8.49
C PRO A 329 -22.50 -24.73 -8.42
N LEU A 330 -21.80 -24.05 -7.51
CA LEU A 330 -20.37 -24.24 -7.29
C LEU A 330 -20.08 -25.62 -6.69
N ALA A 331 -20.86 -26.02 -5.69
CA ALA A 331 -20.78 -27.33 -5.03
C ALA A 331 -21.06 -28.50 -5.98
N LYS A 332 -21.77 -28.31 -7.09
CA LYS A 332 -21.92 -29.35 -8.13
C LYS A 332 -20.64 -29.62 -8.91
N GLN A 333 -19.70 -28.67 -8.94
CA GLN A 333 -18.44 -28.80 -9.69
C GLN A 333 -17.31 -29.35 -8.84
N THR A 334 -17.26 -28.96 -7.55
CA THR A 334 -16.12 -29.22 -6.68
C THR A 334 -16.53 -29.16 -5.21
N PRO A 335 -15.82 -29.84 -4.29
CA PRO A 335 -16.03 -29.66 -2.86
C PRO A 335 -15.76 -28.20 -2.44
N VAL A 336 -16.64 -27.67 -1.58
CA VAL A 336 -16.62 -26.27 -1.14
C VAL A 336 -16.53 -26.17 0.39
N LEU A 337 -15.77 -25.19 0.86
CA LEU A 337 -15.85 -24.64 2.20
C LEU A 337 -16.51 -23.25 2.11
N LEU A 338 -17.69 -23.08 2.71
CA LEU A 338 -18.30 -21.77 2.94
C LEU A 338 -17.79 -21.23 4.27
N LEU A 339 -17.06 -20.12 4.24
CA LEU A 339 -16.67 -19.35 5.41
C LEU A 339 -17.59 -18.14 5.55
N VAL A 340 -18.49 -18.17 6.53
CA VAL A 340 -19.35 -17.04 6.91
C VAL A 340 -18.69 -16.33 8.08
N ALA A 341 -18.09 -15.17 7.83
CA ALA A 341 -17.53 -14.34 8.90
C ALA A 341 -18.61 -13.38 9.41
N ASP A 342 -19.06 -13.59 10.65
CA ASP A 342 -20.14 -12.83 11.30
C ASP A 342 -19.72 -11.36 11.48
N GLY A 343 -20.53 -10.44 10.98
CA GLY A 343 -20.25 -9.00 11.03
C GLY A 343 -19.07 -8.53 10.16
N LEU A 344 -18.58 -9.34 9.22
CA LEU A 344 -17.44 -8.98 8.37
C LEU A 344 -17.81 -7.88 7.36
N SER A 345 -17.35 -6.66 7.64
CA SER A 345 -17.45 -5.53 6.72
C SER A 345 -16.46 -5.65 5.55
N TYR A 346 -16.84 -5.10 4.40
CA TYR A 346 -16.02 -5.11 3.18
C TYR A 346 -14.61 -4.52 3.37
N PRO A 347 -14.42 -3.41 4.14
CA PRO A 347 -13.08 -2.90 4.45
C PRO A 347 -12.18 -3.90 5.19
N ILE A 348 -12.73 -4.61 6.19
CA ILE A 348 -11.98 -5.64 6.92
C ILE A 348 -11.68 -6.84 6.01
N PHE A 349 -12.63 -7.22 5.14
CA PHE A 349 -12.39 -8.26 4.15
C PHE A 349 -11.20 -7.92 3.23
N ARG A 350 -11.09 -6.68 2.75
CA ARG A 350 -9.95 -6.25 1.92
C ARG A 350 -8.63 -6.30 2.66
N GLU A 351 -8.62 -5.95 3.94
CA GLU A 351 -7.42 -6.07 4.78
C GLU A 351 -7.03 -7.53 5.01
N LEU A 352 -7.98 -8.34 5.46
CA LEU A 352 -7.74 -9.72 5.89
C LEU A 352 -7.24 -10.61 4.75
N PHE A 353 -7.67 -10.32 3.53
CA PHE A 353 -7.35 -11.11 2.34
C PHE A 353 -6.40 -10.39 1.36
N GLU A 354 -5.77 -9.27 1.74
CA GLU A 354 -4.81 -8.54 0.87
C GLU A 354 -3.68 -9.46 0.36
N ASP A 355 -3.15 -10.32 1.23
CA ASP A 355 -1.98 -11.15 0.93
C ASP A 355 -2.31 -12.64 0.68
N LEU A 356 -3.59 -12.99 0.49
CA LEU A 356 -3.97 -14.40 0.35
C LEU A 356 -3.33 -15.07 -0.89
N GLU A 357 -3.03 -14.27 -1.92
CA GLU A 357 -2.25 -14.71 -3.09
C GLU A 357 -0.89 -15.29 -2.70
N THR A 358 -0.17 -14.61 -1.80
CA THR A 358 1.15 -15.05 -1.31
C THR A 358 1.06 -16.38 -0.55
N GLN A 359 -0.11 -16.68 0.01
CA GLN A 359 -0.42 -17.91 0.74
C GLN A 359 -0.91 -19.06 -0.16
N GLY A 360 -0.92 -18.85 -1.48
CA GLY A 360 -1.20 -19.89 -2.49
C GLY A 360 -2.69 -20.04 -2.83
N TRP A 361 -3.46 -18.97 -2.72
CA TRP A 361 -4.85 -18.89 -3.16
C TRP A 361 -5.00 -17.90 -4.31
N ASP A 362 -5.87 -18.18 -5.27
CA ASP A 362 -6.22 -17.26 -6.35
C ASP A 362 -7.70 -16.86 -6.19
N GLU A 363 -7.99 -15.56 -6.01
CA GLU A 363 -9.36 -15.04 -6.05
C GLU A 363 -9.93 -15.20 -7.47
N GLN A 364 -11.19 -15.61 -7.57
CA GLN A 364 -11.87 -15.90 -8.83
C GLN A 364 -13.05 -14.96 -9.05
N VAL A 365 -13.25 -14.60 -10.31
CA VAL A 365 -14.46 -13.93 -10.83
C VAL A 365 -15.07 -14.78 -11.94
N THR A 366 -16.36 -14.59 -12.18
CA THR A 366 -17.06 -15.23 -13.31
C THR A 366 -16.49 -14.70 -14.64
N CYS A 367 -16.57 -15.47 -15.73
CA CYS A 367 -16.05 -15.05 -17.05
C CYS A 367 -17.10 -14.35 -17.94
N SER A 368 -18.40 -14.47 -17.66
CA SER A 368 -19.46 -14.01 -18.57
C SER A 368 -20.78 -13.75 -17.82
N PRO A 369 -21.06 -12.48 -17.44
CA PRO A 369 -20.14 -11.33 -17.51
C PRO A 369 -18.98 -11.49 -16.52
N THR A 370 -17.86 -10.81 -16.78
CA THR A 370 -16.79 -10.70 -15.78
C THR A 370 -17.27 -9.80 -14.64
N THR A 371 -17.55 -10.38 -13.48
CA THR A 371 -18.16 -9.62 -12.39
C THR A 371 -17.73 -10.12 -11.02
N LEU A 372 -17.36 -9.16 -10.16
CA LEU A 372 -17.22 -9.35 -8.73
C LEU A 372 -18.62 -9.53 -8.13
N ALA A 373 -18.87 -10.61 -7.40
CA ALA A 373 -20.13 -10.78 -6.72
C ALA A 373 -20.11 -10.06 -5.36
N VAL A 374 -21.21 -9.38 -5.02
CA VAL A 374 -21.43 -8.87 -3.66
C VAL A 374 -22.72 -9.44 -3.08
N GLY A 375 -22.71 -9.70 -1.78
CA GLY A 375 -23.92 -10.04 -1.04
C GLY A 375 -24.59 -8.78 -0.50
N ILE A 376 -25.92 -8.84 -0.34
CA ILE A 376 -26.73 -7.78 0.24
C ILE A 376 -27.43 -8.34 1.48
N ALA A 377 -27.05 -7.82 2.65
CA ALA A 377 -27.61 -8.23 3.95
C ALA A 377 -29.14 -8.05 3.99
N ALA A 378 -29.82 -8.85 4.81
CA ALA A 378 -31.26 -8.68 5.04
C ALA A 378 -31.51 -7.49 5.98
N LEU A 379 -32.76 -7.02 6.05
CA LEU A 379 -33.10 -5.83 6.83
C LEU A 379 -33.94 -6.18 8.08
N PRO A 380 -33.65 -5.61 9.26
CA PRO A 380 -32.44 -4.85 9.59
C PRO A 380 -31.17 -5.72 9.49
N THR A 381 -30.01 -5.09 9.31
CA THR A 381 -28.70 -5.75 9.12
C THR A 381 -28.14 -6.32 10.43
N ILE A 382 -28.89 -7.27 11.01
CA ILE A 382 -28.55 -7.96 12.26
C ILE A 382 -28.37 -9.45 12.02
N THR A 383 -27.57 -10.10 12.86
CA THR A 383 -27.21 -11.52 12.76
C THR A 383 -28.43 -12.45 12.72
N GLU A 384 -29.42 -12.24 13.60
CA GLU A 384 -30.60 -13.11 13.73
C GLU A 384 -31.46 -13.13 12.46
N VAL A 385 -31.37 -12.08 11.64
CA VAL A 385 -32.09 -11.97 10.37
C VAL A 385 -31.19 -12.39 9.23
N SER A 386 -30.03 -11.74 9.08
CA SER A 386 -29.19 -11.89 7.88
C SER A 386 -28.50 -13.24 7.83
N ARG A 387 -27.90 -13.73 8.93
CA ARG A 387 -27.19 -15.01 8.93
C ARG A 387 -28.14 -16.18 8.83
N SER A 388 -29.23 -16.11 9.57
CA SER A 388 -30.29 -17.13 9.50
C SER A 388 -30.93 -17.19 8.12
N SER A 389 -31.09 -16.04 7.44
CA SER A 389 -31.59 -15.99 6.07
C SER A 389 -30.59 -16.56 5.06
N LEU A 390 -29.31 -16.21 5.18
CA LEU A 390 -28.21 -16.74 4.38
C LEU A 390 -28.17 -18.27 4.46
N LEU A 391 -28.05 -18.82 5.66
CA LEU A 391 -27.83 -20.26 5.89
C LEU A 391 -29.10 -21.09 5.66
N SER A 392 -30.28 -20.48 5.71
CA SER A 392 -31.54 -21.15 5.39
C SER A 392 -31.94 -21.07 3.92
N GLY A 393 -31.32 -20.19 3.12
CA GLY A 393 -31.71 -19.96 1.73
C GLY A 393 -33.08 -19.31 1.55
N ARG A 394 -33.57 -18.59 2.58
CA ARG A 394 -34.88 -17.90 2.57
C ARG A 394 -34.92 -16.84 3.68
N LEU A 395 -35.71 -15.79 3.50
CA LEU A 395 -35.83 -14.71 4.49
C LEU A 395 -36.50 -15.20 5.80
N VAL A 396 -35.74 -15.29 6.89
CA VAL A 396 -36.19 -15.77 8.20
C VAL A 396 -35.48 -15.04 9.35
N VAL A 397 -36.11 -15.06 10.53
CA VAL A 397 -35.44 -14.76 11.80
C VAL A 397 -35.15 -16.10 12.48
N GLY A 398 -33.94 -16.27 13.00
CA GLY A 398 -33.53 -17.53 13.61
C GLY A 398 -32.28 -17.44 14.47
N ALA A 399 -31.78 -18.62 14.83
CA ALA A 399 -30.57 -18.80 15.63
C ALA A 399 -29.81 -20.05 15.16
N ALA A 400 -28.63 -20.28 15.73
CA ALA A 400 -27.69 -21.32 15.30
C ALA A 400 -28.30 -22.73 15.13
N ALA A 401 -29.22 -23.16 16.01
CA ALA A 401 -29.86 -24.46 15.90
C ALA A 401 -30.72 -24.59 14.62
N GLN A 402 -31.48 -23.54 14.29
CA GLN A 402 -32.29 -23.49 13.07
C GLN A 402 -31.40 -23.38 11.84
N GLU A 403 -30.32 -22.60 11.90
CA GLU A 403 -29.31 -22.49 10.84
C GLU A 403 -28.72 -23.87 10.49
N LYS A 404 -28.27 -24.64 11.50
CA LYS A 404 -27.74 -26.01 11.32
C LYS A 404 -28.76 -26.93 10.67
N SER A 405 -30.01 -26.90 11.15
CA SER A 405 -31.08 -27.76 10.61
C SER A 405 -31.42 -27.40 9.17
N SER A 406 -31.62 -26.12 8.86
CA SER A 406 -31.99 -25.64 7.52
C SER A 406 -30.87 -25.89 6.52
N PHE A 407 -29.61 -25.60 6.88
CA PHE A 407 -28.47 -25.78 5.98
C PHE A 407 -28.26 -27.26 5.62
N ALA A 408 -28.34 -28.16 6.61
CA ALA A 408 -28.17 -29.60 6.41
C ALA A 408 -29.29 -30.24 5.56
N THR A 409 -30.46 -29.60 5.48
CA THR A 409 -31.64 -30.10 4.76
C THR A 409 -31.98 -29.28 3.51
N HIS A 410 -31.19 -28.26 3.17
CA HIS A 410 -31.46 -27.39 2.03
C HIS A 410 -31.47 -28.18 0.71
N PRO A 411 -32.58 -28.19 -0.06
CA PRO A 411 -32.74 -29.07 -1.23
C PRO A 411 -31.62 -28.95 -2.26
N ALA A 412 -31.19 -27.72 -2.57
CA ALA A 412 -30.13 -27.49 -3.57
C ALA A 412 -28.75 -28.01 -3.11
N LEU A 413 -28.45 -27.94 -1.81
CA LEU A 413 -27.17 -28.41 -1.26
C LEU A 413 -27.18 -29.94 -1.10
N VAL A 414 -28.30 -30.51 -0.65
CA VAL A 414 -28.50 -31.96 -0.62
C VAL A 414 -28.38 -32.55 -2.02
N GLY A 415 -29.02 -31.92 -3.03
CA GLY A 415 -28.92 -32.34 -4.42
C GLY A 415 -27.53 -32.17 -5.06
N ALA A 416 -26.66 -31.31 -4.49
CA ALA A 416 -25.26 -31.21 -4.90
C ALA A 416 -24.35 -32.21 -4.15
N SER A 417 -24.82 -32.79 -3.04
CA SER A 417 -24.04 -33.66 -2.16
C SER A 417 -24.21 -35.14 -2.52
N ARG A 418 -23.26 -35.98 -2.07
CA ARG A 418 -23.35 -37.43 -2.27
C ARG A 418 -24.39 -38.04 -1.32
N ALA A 419 -24.95 -39.18 -1.70
CA ALA A 419 -25.87 -39.93 -0.84
C ALA A 419 -25.20 -40.27 0.50
N GLY A 420 -25.89 -39.98 1.62
CA GLY A 420 -25.38 -40.23 2.97
C GLY A 420 -24.46 -39.14 3.54
N THR A 421 -24.02 -38.17 2.74
CA THR A 421 -23.16 -37.06 3.20
C THR A 421 -23.89 -35.73 3.09
N ARG A 422 -24.75 -35.43 4.05
CA ARG A 422 -25.48 -34.14 4.09
C ARG A 422 -24.52 -32.96 4.26
N PRO A 423 -24.86 -31.74 3.80
CA PRO A 423 -24.09 -30.53 4.10
C PRO A 423 -23.88 -30.35 5.61
N LEU A 424 -22.69 -29.93 6.01
CA LEU A 424 -22.34 -29.70 7.41
C LEU A 424 -22.14 -28.20 7.69
N LEU A 425 -22.60 -27.75 8.85
CA LEU A 425 -22.41 -26.38 9.34
C LEU A 425 -21.88 -26.42 10.78
N PHE A 426 -20.76 -25.72 10.99
CA PHE A 426 -20.11 -25.54 12.28
C PHE A 426 -20.17 -24.08 12.71
N HIS A 427 -20.46 -23.84 13.99
CA HIS A 427 -20.44 -22.52 14.63
C HIS A 427 -19.27 -22.43 15.62
N LYS A 428 -19.03 -21.24 16.18
CA LYS A 428 -17.96 -20.94 17.16
C LYS A 428 -17.70 -22.05 18.18
N GLY A 429 -18.76 -22.59 18.80
CA GLY A 429 -18.64 -23.64 19.82
C GLY A 429 -18.14 -25.00 19.32
N ASP A 430 -18.18 -25.23 18.01
CA ASP A 430 -17.71 -26.48 17.38
C ASP A 430 -16.27 -26.37 16.85
N LEU A 431 -15.71 -25.15 16.74
CA LEU A 431 -14.46 -24.92 15.97
C LEU A 431 -13.18 -25.31 16.71
N SER A 432 -13.19 -25.26 18.04
CA SER A 432 -11.97 -25.49 18.82
C SER A 432 -12.10 -26.63 19.81
N ASP A 433 -11.03 -27.38 19.98
CA ASP A 433 -10.80 -28.30 21.10
C ASP A 433 -9.56 -27.86 21.92
N ALA A 434 -9.07 -28.72 22.80
CA ALA A 434 -7.91 -28.44 23.65
C ALA A 434 -6.60 -28.23 22.87
N GLU A 435 -6.50 -28.76 21.64
CA GLU A 435 -5.27 -28.76 20.84
C GLU A 435 -5.29 -27.74 19.69
N GLY A 436 -6.45 -27.17 19.36
CA GLY A 436 -6.58 -26.14 18.33
C GLY A 436 -7.88 -26.27 17.55
N LEU A 437 -7.77 -26.37 16.22
CA LEU A 437 -8.93 -26.62 15.35
C LEU A 437 -9.46 -28.03 15.60
N ALA A 438 -10.74 -28.12 15.97
CA ALA A 438 -11.39 -29.37 16.37
C ALA A 438 -11.25 -30.47 15.31
N SER A 439 -10.92 -31.69 15.76
CA SER A 439 -10.77 -32.87 14.89
C SER A 439 -12.00 -33.12 14.00
N THR A 440 -13.21 -32.98 14.53
CA THR A 440 -14.46 -33.14 13.78
C THR A 440 -14.59 -32.16 12.60
N VAL A 441 -14.15 -30.91 12.78
CA VAL A 441 -14.14 -29.89 11.73
C VAL A 441 -13.04 -30.19 10.71
N ARG A 442 -11.85 -30.55 11.19
CA ARG A 442 -10.70 -30.94 10.36
C ARG A 442 -11.05 -32.12 9.46
N ASP A 443 -11.66 -33.17 10.00
CA ASP A 443 -12.05 -34.39 9.27
C ASP A 443 -13.13 -34.10 8.22
N ALA A 444 -14.12 -33.27 8.57
CA ALA A 444 -15.14 -32.82 7.63
C ALA A 444 -14.54 -32.06 6.43
N ILE A 445 -13.58 -31.16 6.69
CA ILE A 445 -12.86 -30.43 5.64
C ILE A 445 -11.95 -31.38 4.84
N ALA A 446 -11.23 -32.30 5.48
CA ALA A 446 -10.33 -33.22 4.79
C ALA A 446 -11.06 -34.24 3.91
N SER A 447 -12.29 -34.61 4.25
CA SER A 447 -13.05 -35.66 3.58
C SER A 447 -13.46 -35.30 2.15
N THR A 448 -12.95 -36.04 1.16
CA THR A 448 -13.35 -35.88 -0.26
C THR A 448 -14.78 -36.36 -0.55
N GLN A 449 -15.45 -37.02 0.41
CA GLN A 449 -16.85 -37.43 0.30
C GLN A 449 -17.81 -36.30 0.70
N GLN A 450 -17.37 -35.43 1.62
CA GLN A 450 -18.17 -34.32 2.11
C GLN A 450 -18.13 -33.17 1.10
N GLN A 451 -19.22 -32.96 0.34
CA GLN A 451 -19.24 -31.97 -0.73
C GLN A 451 -19.25 -30.52 -0.20
N VAL A 452 -20.06 -30.26 0.82
CA VAL A 452 -20.26 -28.91 1.36
C VAL A 452 -19.99 -28.90 2.85
N VAL A 453 -19.06 -28.06 3.27
CA VAL A 453 -18.81 -27.71 4.68
C VAL A 453 -18.98 -26.21 4.82
N ALA A 454 -19.67 -25.77 5.85
CA ALA A 454 -19.80 -24.37 6.22
C ALA A 454 -19.26 -24.14 7.63
N VAL A 455 -18.62 -23.00 7.83
CA VAL A 455 -18.08 -22.54 9.11
C VAL A 455 -18.54 -21.11 9.33
N VAL A 456 -19.14 -20.85 10.49
CA VAL A 456 -19.46 -19.50 10.97
C VAL A 456 -18.36 -19.06 11.93
N TYR A 457 -17.70 -17.95 11.59
CA TYR A 457 -16.54 -17.41 12.29
C TYR A 457 -16.85 -16.02 12.86
N ASN A 458 -16.88 -15.88 14.18
CA ASN A 458 -17.48 -14.70 14.85
C ASN A 458 -16.48 -13.62 15.29
N ALA A 459 -15.19 -13.74 14.98
CA ALA A 459 -14.16 -12.90 15.61
C ALA A 459 -14.35 -11.39 15.35
N VAL A 460 -14.96 -11.01 14.22
CA VAL A 460 -15.21 -9.60 13.89
C VAL A 460 -16.32 -9.03 14.77
N ASP A 461 -17.49 -9.66 14.81
CA ASP A 461 -18.62 -9.21 15.63
C ASP A 461 -18.28 -9.21 17.14
N ASP A 462 -17.60 -10.24 17.64
CA ASP A 462 -17.13 -10.30 19.04
C ASP A 462 -16.26 -9.06 19.40
N HIS A 463 -15.46 -8.57 18.45
CA HIS A 463 -14.63 -7.38 18.65
C HIS A 463 -15.44 -6.08 18.69
N LEU A 464 -16.57 -6.00 17.97
CA LEU A 464 -17.41 -4.79 17.95
C LEU A 464 -17.96 -4.45 19.34
N SER A 465 -18.26 -5.46 20.16
CA SER A 465 -18.70 -5.29 21.55
C SER A 465 -17.57 -5.37 22.57
N GLY A 466 -16.32 -5.54 22.13
CA GLY A 466 -15.14 -5.71 22.96
C GLY A 466 -14.55 -4.41 23.53
N SER A 467 -13.38 -4.53 24.18
CA SER A 467 -12.64 -3.37 24.71
C SER A 467 -12.15 -2.45 23.58
N ASN A 468 -12.23 -1.14 23.81
CA ASN A 468 -11.78 -0.10 22.86
C ASN A 468 -10.30 0.31 23.03
N GLN A 469 -9.59 -0.30 23.98
CA GLN A 469 -8.19 0.03 24.29
C GLN A 469 -7.19 -0.71 23.41
N ILE A 470 -7.64 -1.72 22.65
CA ILE A 470 -6.78 -2.58 21.82
C ILE A 470 -7.11 -2.33 20.35
N GLN A 471 -6.11 -1.94 19.58
CA GLN A 471 -6.22 -1.89 18.12
C GLN A 471 -5.90 -3.26 17.54
N VAL A 472 -6.89 -3.90 16.93
CA VAL A 472 -6.72 -5.19 16.25
C VAL A 472 -6.15 -4.98 14.85
N ARG A 473 -5.12 -5.77 14.51
CA ARG A 473 -4.65 -5.95 13.14
C ARG A 473 -5.47 -7.09 12.53
N TRP A 474 -6.05 -6.88 11.34
CA TRP A 474 -6.85 -7.91 10.68
C TRP A 474 -5.95 -8.69 9.73
N THR A 475 -5.21 -9.63 10.27
CA THR A 475 -4.42 -10.59 9.48
C THR A 475 -4.88 -12.01 9.74
N ILE A 476 -4.59 -12.92 8.82
CA ILE A 476 -4.93 -14.35 8.98
C ILE A 476 -4.19 -14.96 10.18
N ASP A 477 -2.98 -14.48 10.48
CA ASP A 477 -2.15 -14.98 11.57
C ASP A 477 -2.64 -14.45 12.94
N ASP A 478 -3.17 -13.24 13.00
CA ASP A 478 -3.74 -12.66 14.22
C ASP A 478 -5.11 -13.26 14.58
N LEU A 479 -5.84 -13.81 13.59
CA LEU A 479 -7.15 -14.44 13.78
C LEU A 479 -7.04 -15.94 14.06
N ARG A 480 -7.17 -16.30 15.34
CA ARG A 480 -7.12 -17.69 15.81
C ARG A 480 -8.05 -18.60 14.98
N LEU A 481 -7.54 -19.76 14.60
CA LEU A 481 -8.21 -20.81 13.80
C LEU A 481 -8.42 -20.50 12.31
N LEU A 482 -8.35 -19.24 11.86
CA LEU A 482 -8.57 -18.91 10.45
C LEU A 482 -7.47 -19.49 9.55
N GLY A 483 -6.20 -19.27 9.90
CA GLY A 483 -5.05 -19.89 9.21
C GLY A 483 -5.15 -21.42 9.12
N PRO A 484 -5.37 -22.15 10.23
CA PRO A 484 -5.62 -23.59 10.22
C PRO A 484 -6.80 -24.03 9.32
N LEU A 485 -7.95 -23.34 9.37
CA LEU A 485 -9.12 -23.64 8.52
C LEU A 485 -8.78 -23.53 7.03
N LEU A 486 -8.13 -22.44 6.62
CA LEU A 486 -7.69 -22.24 5.25
C LEU A 486 -6.61 -23.27 4.88
N GLY A 487 -5.69 -23.58 5.78
CA GLY A 487 -4.70 -24.63 5.62
C GLY A 487 -5.31 -25.99 5.27
N GLU A 488 -6.32 -26.44 6.03
CA GLU A 488 -7.02 -27.70 5.75
C GLU A 488 -7.78 -27.66 4.41
N ALA A 489 -8.49 -26.57 4.14
CA ALA A 489 -9.22 -26.41 2.88
C ALA A 489 -8.29 -26.49 1.66
N ARG A 490 -7.10 -25.87 1.75
CA ARG A 490 -6.08 -25.90 0.69
C ARG A 490 -5.54 -27.30 0.48
N ARG A 491 -5.21 -28.04 1.56
CA ARG A 491 -4.73 -29.43 1.47
C ARG A 491 -5.77 -30.36 0.87
N ALA A 492 -7.04 -30.16 1.21
CA ALA A 492 -8.18 -30.90 0.65
C ALA A 492 -8.57 -30.44 -0.76
N ARG A 493 -7.86 -29.46 -1.33
CA ARG A 493 -8.16 -28.81 -2.62
C ARG A 493 -9.61 -28.32 -2.76
N ARG A 494 -10.18 -27.81 -1.67
CA ARG A 494 -11.52 -27.21 -1.68
C ARG A 494 -11.48 -25.80 -2.23
N VAL A 495 -12.57 -25.42 -2.88
CA VAL A 495 -12.87 -24.01 -3.13
C VAL A 495 -13.37 -23.38 -1.85
N VAL A 496 -12.87 -22.20 -1.50
CA VAL A 496 -13.32 -21.43 -0.34
C VAL A 496 -14.20 -20.30 -0.82
N VAL A 497 -15.44 -20.24 -0.33
CA VAL A 497 -16.33 -19.09 -0.52
C VAL A 497 -16.32 -18.29 0.76
N VAL A 498 -15.90 -17.04 0.70
CA VAL A 498 -15.91 -16.12 1.84
C VAL A 498 -17.08 -15.16 1.70
N THR A 499 -17.93 -15.10 2.71
CA THR A 499 -19.03 -14.15 2.78
C THR A 499 -19.30 -13.72 4.21
N ALA A 500 -20.24 -12.78 4.38
CA ALA A 500 -20.72 -12.32 5.67
C ALA A 500 -22.25 -12.30 5.67
N ASP A 501 -22.82 -12.19 6.85
CA ASP A 501 -24.24 -11.94 7.03
C ASP A 501 -24.57 -10.45 6.92
N HIS A 502 -23.79 -9.61 7.60
CA HIS A 502 -23.82 -8.15 7.51
C HIS A 502 -22.43 -7.56 7.74
N GLY A 503 -22.28 -6.28 7.43
CA GLY A 503 -21.12 -5.48 7.86
C GLY A 503 -21.45 -4.64 9.09
N HIS A 504 -20.70 -3.55 9.30
CA HIS A 504 -20.86 -2.67 10.45
C HIS A 504 -20.30 -1.27 10.18
N VAL A 505 -20.69 -0.32 11.02
CA VAL A 505 -20.08 1.00 11.15
C VAL A 505 -19.19 1.01 12.40
N ILE A 506 -17.99 1.57 12.31
CA ILE A 506 -17.06 1.74 13.43
C ILE A 506 -17.42 3.00 14.24
N ASP A 507 -17.28 2.94 15.57
CA ASP A 507 -17.45 4.11 16.43
C ASP A 507 -16.32 5.13 16.22
N ALA A 508 -16.58 6.14 15.37
CA ALA A 508 -15.67 7.23 15.08
C ALA A 508 -16.32 8.58 15.38
N GLY A 509 -16.71 8.77 16.64
CA GLY A 509 -17.43 9.96 17.09
C GLY A 509 -18.92 9.93 16.74
N THR A 510 -19.56 8.76 16.89
CA THR A 510 -21.00 8.64 16.67
C THR A 510 -21.81 9.35 17.76
N VAL A 511 -23.00 9.83 17.40
CA VAL A 511 -23.94 10.46 18.33
C VAL A 511 -25.10 9.51 18.60
N GLN A 512 -25.47 9.34 19.87
CA GLN A 512 -26.66 8.57 20.22
C GLN A 512 -27.90 9.42 19.96
N ARG A 513 -28.83 8.91 19.16
CA ARG A 513 -30.14 9.53 18.91
C ARG A 513 -31.24 8.58 19.32
N GLY A 514 -32.17 9.05 20.14
CA GLY A 514 -33.33 8.26 20.56
C GLY A 514 -32.97 6.95 21.30
N GLN A 515 -33.93 6.04 21.32
CA GLN A 515 -33.78 4.65 21.76
C GLN A 515 -34.34 3.76 20.65
N GLY A 516 -33.75 2.59 20.45
CA GLY A 516 -34.15 1.65 19.41
C GLY A 516 -34.01 0.22 19.88
N GLU A 517 -34.68 -0.68 19.18
CA GLU A 517 -34.65 -2.13 19.42
C GLU A 517 -33.28 -2.74 19.10
N GLY A 518 -32.48 -2.08 18.27
CA GLY A 518 -31.07 -2.43 18.04
C GLY A 518 -30.17 -1.21 17.97
N ASP A 519 -28.89 -1.43 17.70
CA ASP A 519 -27.89 -0.36 17.75
C ASP A 519 -28.12 0.73 16.70
N ARG A 520 -28.71 0.40 15.55
CA ARG A 520 -28.92 1.32 14.41
C ARG A 520 -30.26 1.14 13.70
N TRP A 521 -31.22 0.49 14.35
CA TRP A 521 -32.59 0.40 13.89
C TRP A 521 -33.60 0.46 15.04
N ARG A 522 -34.83 0.80 14.70
CA ARG A 522 -35.97 0.82 15.62
C ARG A 522 -37.30 0.51 14.93
N LEU A 523 -38.32 0.15 15.70
CA LEU A 523 -39.68 0.01 15.19
C LEU A 523 -40.24 1.38 14.75
N PRO A 524 -41.08 1.43 13.70
CA PRO A 524 -41.69 2.67 13.23
C PRO A 524 -42.61 3.28 14.29
N SER A 525 -42.06 4.20 15.08
CA SER A 525 -42.77 4.95 16.11
C SER A 525 -42.36 6.42 16.04
N GLY A 526 -43.35 7.31 16.01
CA GLY A 526 -43.11 8.76 15.82
C GLY A 526 -42.51 9.10 14.44
N THR A 527 -41.96 10.31 14.34
CA THR A 527 -41.36 10.81 13.10
C THR A 527 -39.93 10.24 12.91
N PRO A 528 -39.56 9.80 11.71
CA PRO A 528 -38.16 9.46 11.38
C PRO A 528 -37.23 10.67 11.58
N ASP A 529 -36.04 10.43 12.10
CA ASP A 529 -34.95 11.41 12.09
C ASP A 529 -34.41 11.61 10.66
N GLU A 530 -33.76 12.74 10.38
CA GLU A 530 -33.16 13.02 9.07
C GLU A 530 -32.09 11.99 8.67
N SER A 531 -31.48 11.32 9.65
CA SER A 531 -30.49 10.26 9.48
C SER A 531 -31.10 8.85 9.32
N GLU A 532 -32.43 8.73 9.28
CA GLU A 532 -33.15 7.46 9.18
C GLU A 532 -33.97 7.36 7.90
N LEU A 533 -34.24 6.13 7.47
CA LEU A 533 -35.21 5.82 6.42
C LEU A 533 -36.11 4.65 6.85
N LEU A 534 -37.38 4.74 6.46
CA LEU A 534 -38.39 3.70 6.68
C LEU A 534 -38.29 2.60 5.63
N PHE A 535 -38.16 1.36 6.06
CA PHE A 535 -38.22 0.19 5.20
C PHE A 535 -39.41 -0.68 5.59
N GLU A 536 -40.22 -1.06 4.61
CA GLU A 536 -41.43 -1.86 4.82
C GLU A 536 -41.52 -2.97 3.77
N GLY A 537 -41.94 -4.16 4.21
CA GLY A 537 -42.09 -5.35 3.37
C GLY A 537 -40.78 -5.77 2.73
N GLY A 538 -40.88 -6.47 1.59
CA GLY A 538 -39.71 -6.89 0.82
C GLY A 538 -38.80 -7.81 1.63
N ARG A 539 -37.58 -7.34 1.92
CA ARG A 539 -36.55 -8.07 2.69
C ARG A 539 -36.48 -7.66 4.16
N VAL A 540 -37.47 -6.92 4.65
CA VAL A 540 -37.56 -6.55 6.08
C VAL A 540 -38.17 -7.68 6.88
N LYS A 541 -37.47 -8.11 7.92
CA LYS A 541 -37.95 -9.12 8.86
C LYS A 541 -37.54 -8.79 10.28
N THR A 542 -38.52 -8.70 11.18
CA THR A 542 -38.29 -8.60 12.63
C THR A 542 -39.17 -9.62 13.35
N PRO A 543 -38.93 -9.89 14.64
CA PRO A 543 -39.86 -10.68 15.46
C PRO A 543 -41.27 -10.09 15.50
N SER A 544 -41.39 -8.76 15.39
CA SER A 544 -42.62 -8.00 15.62
C SER A 544 -43.34 -7.56 14.33
N GLY A 545 -42.75 -7.79 13.15
CA GLY A 545 -43.35 -7.36 11.88
C GLY A 545 -42.37 -7.30 10.70
N SER A 546 -42.71 -6.49 9.70
CA SER A 546 -41.95 -6.30 8.47
C SER A 546 -41.73 -4.82 8.15
N ALA A 547 -41.63 -3.97 9.17
CA ALA A 547 -41.39 -2.53 9.02
C ALA A 547 -40.38 -2.06 10.08
N VAL A 548 -39.38 -1.29 9.66
CA VAL A 548 -38.29 -0.76 10.52
C VAL A 548 -37.82 0.61 10.04
N LEU A 549 -37.38 1.43 10.99
CA LEU A 549 -36.58 2.62 10.71
C LEU A 549 -35.11 2.27 10.93
N CYS A 550 -34.27 2.51 9.93
CA CYS A 550 -32.84 2.22 9.98
C CYS A 550 -32.02 3.47 9.74
N ALA A 551 -30.94 3.64 10.50
CA ALA A 551 -29.99 4.72 10.28
C ALA A 551 -29.19 4.48 8.99
N TRP A 552 -29.18 5.47 8.09
CA TRP A 552 -28.31 5.48 6.91
C TRP A 552 -26.99 6.20 7.17
N SER A 553 -26.97 7.17 8.09
CA SER A 553 -25.78 7.92 8.47
C SER A 553 -24.85 7.07 9.33
N GLU A 554 -23.58 6.99 8.99
CA GLU A 554 -22.58 6.31 9.82
C GLU A 554 -22.31 7.07 11.14
N GLY A 555 -22.75 8.34 11.24
CA GLY A 555 -22.56 9.20 12.42
C GLY A 555 -23.55 8.99 13.55
N VAL A 556 -24.56 8.13 13.39
CA VAL A 556 -25.68 7.99 14.35
C VAL A 556 -25.81 6.57 14.87
N ARG A 557 -26.11 6.41 16.16
CA ARG A 557 -26.52 5.13 16.76
C ARG A 557 -27.73 5.35 17.68
N HIS A 558 -28.46 4.28 17.99
CA HIS A 558 -29.47 4.25 19.06
C HIS A 558 -28.96 3.52 20.31
N GLY A 559 -28.10 2.50 20.10
CA GLY A 559 -27.54 1.67 21.16
C GLY A 559 -26.51 2.35 22.05
N ALA A 560 -26.12 1.64 23.12
CA ALA A 560 -25.02 2.04 23.99
C ALA A 560 -23.70 2.09 23.22
N LYS A 561 -22.71 2.85 23.73
CA LYS A 561 -21.41 3.00 23.06
C LYS A 561 -20.65 1.66 22.98
N LYS A 562 -20.18 1.30 21.79
CA LYS A 562 -19.39 0.09 21.46
C LYS A 562 -18.24 0.46 20.51
N ASN A 563 -17.42 -0.50 20.06
CA ASN A 563 -16.39 -0.27 19.04
C ASN A 563 -16.98 -0.13 17.63
N GLY A 564 -18.15 -0.72 17.41
CA GLY A 564 -18.92 -0.57 16.19
C GLY A 564 -20.34 -1.08 16.38
N TYR A 565 -21.14 -0.90 15.34
CA TYR A 565 -22.58 -1.05 15.37
C TYR A 565 -23.09 -1.59 14.04
N HIS A 566 -24.18 -2.34 14.09
CA HIS A 566 -24.87 -2.87 12.92
C HIS A 566 -26.40 -2.70 13.07
N GLY A 567 -27.17 -3.09 12.06
CA GLY A 567 -28.63 -2.96 12.01
C GLY A 567 -29.15 -1.81 11.14
N GLY A 568 -28.27 -0.90 10.70
CA GLY A 568 -28.58 0.20 9.80
C GLY A 568 -28.57 -0.19 8.31
N VAL A 569 -28.58 0.84 7.46
CA VAL A 569 -28.68 0.71 5.99
C VAL A 569 -27.59 1.47 5.24
N SER A 570 -26.48 1.77 5.92
CA SER A 570 -25.28 2.28 5.28
C SER A 570 -24.67 1.22 4.36
N ALA A 571 -23.87 1.63 3.37
CA ALA A 571 -23.23 0.67 2.47
C ALA A 571 -22.28 -0.28 3.23
N GLN A 572 -21.67 0.21 4.30
CA GLN A 572 -20.76 -0.55 5.17
C GLN A 572 -21.44 -1.72 5.90
N GLU A 573 -22.75 -1.59 6.15
CA GLU A 573 -23.56 -2.61 6.83
C GLU A 573 -24.23 -3.56 5.84
N VAL A 574 -24.68 -3.03 4.70
CA VAL A 574 -25.54 -3.74 3.74
C VAL A 574 -24.73 -4.57 2.75
N VAL A 575 -23.59 -4.06 2.27
CA VAL A 575 -22.79 -4.73 1.24
C VAL A 575 -21.76 -5.65 1.91
N VAL A 576 -21.88 -6.95 1.66
CA VAL A 576 -20.99 -7.98 2.22
C VAL A 576 -20.15 -8.65 1.12
N PRO A 577 -18.95 -9.12 1.44
CA PRO A 577 -18.14 -9.86 0.47
C PRO A 577 -18.86 -11.13 -0.01
N LEU A 578 -18.62 -11.50 -1.27
CA LEU A 578 -19.01 -12.80 -1.83
C LEU A 578 -17.90 -13.24 -2.79
N SER A 579 -16.74 -13.58 -2.21
CA SER A 579 -15.52 -13.91 -2.95
C SER A 579 -15.27 -15.42 -2.99
N VAL A 580 -14.69 -15.87 -4.09
CA VAL A 580 -14.34 -17.27 -4.32
C VAL A 580 -12.83 -17.38 -4.42
N PHE A 581 -12.23 -18.22 -3.58
CA PHE A 581 -10.80 -18.49 -3.60
C PHE A 581 -10.57 -19.95 -3.97
N THR A 582 -9.65 -20.16 -4.89
CA THR A 582 -9.22 -21.51 -5.29
C THR A 582 -7.77 -21.73 -4.90
N PRO A 583 -7.35 -22.94 -4.52
CA PRO A 583 -5.94 -23.27 -4.39
C PRO A 583 -5.23 -22.97 -5.71
N ARG A 584 -4.04 -22.38 -5.65
CA ARG A 584 -3.30 -21.96 -6.85
C ARG A 584 -3.24 -23.06 -7.91
N ASN A 585 -3.39 -22.65 -9.18
CA ASN A 585 -3.44 -23.53 -10.35
C ASN A 585 -4.64 -24.49 -10.41
N MET A 586 -5.70 -24.25 -9.64
CA MET A 586 -6.97 -24.96 -9.80
C MET A 586 -7.82 -24.27 -10.87
N VAL A 587 -8.38 -25.05 -11.80
CA VAL A 587 -9.29 -24.55 -12.83
C VAL A 587 -10.72 -24.77 -12.39
N LEU A 588 -11.55 -23.74 -12.48
CA LEU A 588 -12.96 -23.77 -12.16
C LEU A 588 -13.77 -23.34 -13.38
N LYS A 589 -14.75 -24.15 -13.82
CA LYS A 589 -15.44 -23.94 -15.11
C LYS A 589 -16.31 -22.68 -15.06
N GLY A 590 -16.05 -21.76 -15.99
CA GLY A 590 -16.77 -20.48 -16.08
C GLY A 590 -16.23 -19.39 -15.16
N TRP A 591 -15.06 -19.63 -14.56
CA TRP A 591 -14.35 -18.70 -13.68
C TRP A 591 -12.94 -18.43 -14.20
N GLN A 592 -12.43 -17.27 -13.83
CA GLN A 592 -11.06 -16.84 -14.08
C GLN A 592 -10.49 -16.14 -12.87
N VAL A 593 -9.16 -16.13 -12.77
CA VAL A 593 -8.44 -15.39 -11.73
C VAL A 593 -8.81 -13.90 -11.85
N ALA A 594 -9.18 -13.30 -10.71
CA ALA A 594 -9.47 -11.88 -10.63
C ALA A 594 -8.22 -11.06 -10.99
N ALA A 595 -8.39 -9.96 -11.73
CA ALA A 595 -7.35 -8.94 -11.77
C ALA A 595 -7.16 -8.37 -10.36
N ALA A 596 -5.95 -7.88 -10.04
CA ALA A 596 -5.64 -7.33 -8.72
C ALA A 596 -6.79 -6.44 -8.23
N PRO A 597 -7.42 -6.74 -7.07
CA PRO A 597 -8.72 -6.18 -6.72
C PRO A 597 -8.69 -4.71 -6.30
N GLN A 598 -7.52 -4.06 -6.41
CA GLN A 598 -7.26 -2.71 -5.89
C GLN A 598 -7.62 -1.64 -6.94
N PRO A 599 -8.21 -0.50 -6.53
CA PRO A 599 -8.50 0.59 -7.45
C PRO A 599 -7.22 1.31 -7.89
N ASP A 600 -7.24 1.94 -9.07
CA ASP A 600 -6.08 2.65 -9.67
C ASP A 600 -5.37 3.64 -8.72
N TRP A 601 -6.09 4.25 -7.78
CA TRP A 601 -5.54 5.24 -6.84
C TRP A 601 -4.92 4.61 -5.57
N TRP A 602 -5.05 3.29 -5.38
CA TRP A 602 -4.55 2.58 -4.19
C TRP A 602 -3.02 2.49 -4.15
N ALA A 603 -2.39 2.46 -5.32
CA ALA A 603 -0.96 2.50 -5.50
C ALA A 603 -0.57 3.80 -6.21
N PRO A 604 0.71 4.24 -6.12
CA PRO A 604 1.18 5.36 -6.92
C PRO A 604 0.93 5.09 -8.40
N LEU A 605 0.41 6.09 -9.09
CA LEU A 605 0.54 6.16 -10.53
C LEU A 605 1.98 6.63 -10.78
N GLU A 606 2.88 5.71 -11.09
CA GLU A 606 4.27 6.08 -11.36
C GLU A 606 4.31 7.14 -12.47
N ALA A 607 4.73 8.35 -12.11
CA ALA A 607 5.07 9.39 -13.06
C ALA A 607 6.41 9.03 -13.70
N ALA A 608 6.52 9.21 -15.02
CA ALA A 608 7.79 9.15 -15.71
C ALA A 608 8.76 10.15 -15.07
N LEU A 609 9.96 9.69 -14.68
CA LEU A 609 11.05 10.59 -14.34
C LEU A 609 11.33 11.48 -15.56
N PRO A 610 11.48 12.80 -15.42
CA PRO A 610 12.01 13.60 -16.50
C PRO A 610 13.41 13.06 -16.82
N THR A 611 13.61 12.62 -18.05
CA THR A 611 14.92 12.24 -18.59
C THR A 611 15.84 13.44 -18.49
N GLY A 612 16.66 13.48 -17.44
CA GLY A 612 17.68 14.49 -17.23
C GLY A 612 18.75 14.38 -18.32
N GLY A 613 18.60 15.15 -19.39
CA GLY A 613 19.75 15.61 -20.17
C GLY A 613 20.53 16.63 -19.34
N PRO A 614 21.87 16.64 -19.38
CA PRO A 614 22.65 17.65 -18.66
C PRO A 614 22.41 19.03 -19.29
N GLU A 615 21.54 19.83 -18.67
CA GLU A 615 21.46 21.26 -18.98
C GLU A 615 22.60 21.99 -18.28
N THR A 616 23.65 22.30 -19.04
CA THR A 616 24.60 23.35 -18.72
C THR A 616 23.86 24.68 -18.50
N PRO A 617 24.11 25.43 -17.42
CA PRO A 617 23.45 26.72 -17.20
C PRO A 617 23.93 27.75 -18.23
N ALA A 618 23.09 28.11 -19.18
CA ALA A 618 23.37 29.19 -20.13
C ALA A 618 23.03 30.55 -19.49
N LEU A 619 24.06 31.33 -19.22
CA LEU A 619 23.98 32.75 -18.84
C LEU A 619 23.18 33.56 -19.88
N ALA A 620 22.21 34.35 -19.41
CA ALA A 620 21.40 35.24 -20.23
C ALA A 620 22.25 36.29 -20.96
N LYS A 621 22.16 36.35 -22.30
CA LYS A 621 22.61 37.49 -23.11
C LYS A 621 21.42 38.15 -23.81
N LYS A 622 21.37 39.48 -23.71
CA LYS A 622 20.38 40.40 -24.30
C LYS A 622 20.34 40.32 -25.85
N PRO A 623 19.21 40.68 -26.50
CA PRO A 623 19.04 40.56 -27.95
C PRO A 623 19.55 41.79 -28.72
N PRO A 624 19.96 41.63 -29.99
CA PRO A 624 19.50 42.61 -30.98
C PRO A 624 19.13 42.06 -32.38
N LYS A 625 17.97 42.55 -32.86
CA LYS A 625 17.52 43.04 -34.19
C LYS A 625 17.85 42.29 -35.51
N ALA A 626 16.85 42.32 -36.40
CA ALA A 626 16.77 41.61 -37.67
C ALA A 626 17.08 42.44 -38.95
N LYS A 627 17.46 41.67 -40.02
CA LYS A 627 17.31 41.81 -41.50
C LYS A 627 18.52 42.27 -42.34
N PRO A 628 18.61 41.95 -43.66
CA PRO A 628 17.98 40.89 -44.48
C PRO A 628 18.91 40.13 -45.49
N LEU A 629 18.30 39.22 -46.28
CA LEU A 629 18.82 38.24 -47.28
C LEU A 629 19.80 38.73 -48.37
N ALA A 630 20.66 37.80 -48.83
CA ALA A 630 21.00 37.60 -50.25
C ALA A 630 21.43 36.13 -50.53
N ALA A 631 20.96 35.57 -51.66
CA ALA A 631 21.40 34.35 -52.33
C ALA A 631 21.65 34.70 -53.82
N PRO A 632 22.10 33.82 -54.75
CA PRO A 632 22.68 32.46 -54.69
C PRO A 632 24.07 32.40 -55.39
N THR A 633 24.81 31.29 -55.56
CA THR A 633 24.67 30.19 -56.55
C THR A 633 25.97 29.32 -56.54
N PRO A 634 26.10 28.17 -57.26
CA PRO A 634 26.00 26.82 -56.71
C PRO A 634 27.30 25.99 -56.86
N GLN A 635 27.41 24.86 -56.16
CA GLN A 635 28.18 23.73 -56.68
C GLN A 635 27.47 22.41 -56.37
N ILE A 636 27.31 21.62 -57.42
CA ILE A 636 26.49 20.42 -57.50
C ILE A 636 27.25 19.21 -56.94
N ASP A 637 26.54 18.58 -56.01
CA ASP A 637 26.45 17.19 -55.57
C ASP A 637 26.97 16.08 -56.51
N LEU A 638 27.61 15.08 -55.91
CA LEU A 638 27.79 13.76 -56.54
C LEU A 638 27.84 12.69 -55.44
N PHE A 639 26.74 12.46 -54.71
CA PHE A 639 26.23 11.13 -54.33
C PHE A 639 24.80 11.29 -53.76
N ALA A 640 23.88 11.72 -54.62
CA ALA A 640 22.45 11.70 -54.32
C ALA A 640 21.86 10.31 -54.56
N GLY A 641 21.20 9.80 -53.53
CA GLY A 641 20.32 8.63 -53.56
C GLY A 641 19.19 8.80 -52.53
N THR A 642 18.64 10.00 -52.42
CA THR A 642 17.47 10.33 -51.60
C THR A 642 16.22 9.83 -52.32
N LEU A 643 15.63 8.73 -51.84
CA LEU A 643 14.18 8.55 -51.99
C LEU A 643 13.51 9.42 -50.94
N LEU A 644 12.62 10.29 -51.42
CA LEU A 644 11.78 11.21 -50.66
C LEU A 644 11.09 10.47 -49.51
N ALA A 645 11.45 10.80 -48.27
CA ALA A 645 10.64 10.46 -47.12
C ALA A 645 9.38 11.35 -47.17
N ALA A 646 8.28 10.78 -47.65
CA ALA A 646 6.96 11.36 -47.47
C ALA A 646 6.71 11.55 -45.96
N SER A 647 6.33 12.76 -45.56
CA SER A 647 5.73 13.00 -44.25
C SER A 647 4.49 12.11 -44.13
N PRO A 648 4.37 11.23 -43.12
CA PRO A 648 3.12 10.51 -42.91
C PRO A 648 2.06 11.47 -42.35
N ASP A 649 0.82 11.25 -42.79
CA ASP A 649 -0.40 11.85 -42.27
C ASP A 649 -0.48 11.80 -40.73
N ALA A 650 -1.07 12.85 -40.15
CA ALA A 650 -1.34 13.00 -38.72
C ALA A 650 -2.45 12.07 -38.17
N ALA A 651 -2.63 10.88 -38.75
CA ALA A 651 -3.73 9.97 -38.41
C ALA A 651 -3.32 8.49 -38.17
N VAL A 652 -2.03 8.15 -38.23
CA VAL A 652 -1.58 6.77 -37.96
C VAL A 652 -1.12 6.65 -36.51
N ASN A 653 -1.75 5.77 -35.74
CA ASN A 653 -1.33 5.43 -34.39
C ASN A 653 0.13 4.92 -34.45
N TRP A 654 1.02 5.47 -33.62
CA TRP A 654 2.44 5.14 -33.63
C TRP A 654 2.70 3.64 -33.37
N ILE A 655 1.79 2.94 -32.68
CA ILE A 655 1.88 1.50 -32.45
C ILE A 655 1.64 0.74 -33.77
N ASP A 656 0.71 1.20 -34.60
CA ASP A 656 0.47 0.60 -35.92
C ASP A 656 1.67 0.83 -36.84
N ALA A 657 2.26 2.03 -36.79
CA ALA A 657 3.49 2.35 -37.52
C ALA A 657 4.70 1.51 -37.03
N LEU A 658 4.80 1.26 -35.72
CA LEU A 658 5.81 0.36 -35.14
C LEU A 658 5.64 -1.06 -35.63
N GLN A 659 4.42 -1.60 -35.55
CA GLN A 659 4.14 -2.99 -35.96
C GLN A 659 4.32 -3.20 -37.46
N ALA A 660 4.10 -2.17 -38.28
CA ALA A 660 4.36 -2.20 -39.72
C ALA A 660 5.84 -1.98 -40.08
N SER A 661 6.71 -1.65 -39.12
CA SER A 661 8.12 -1.34 -39.41
C SER A 661 8.90 -2.60 -39.83
N PRO A 662 9.83 -2.50 -40.80
CA PRO A 662 10.68 -3.63 -41.20
C PRO A 662 11.53 -4.16 -40.04
N ALA A 663 11.99 -3.28 -39.14
CA ALA A 663 12.79 -3.64 -37.96
C ALA A 663 11.98 -4.47 -36.95
N TYR A 664 10.73 -4.10 -36.68
CA TYR A 664 9.83 -4.87 -35.82
C TYR A 664 9.53 -6.26 -36.39
N THR A 665 9.21 -6.31 -37.69
CA THR A 665 8.92 -7.57 -38.39
C THR A 665 10.13 -8.52 -38.34
N ALA A 666 11.34 -7.99 -38.56
CA ALA A 666 12.58 -8.77 -38.47
C ALA A 666 12.85 -9.28 -37.04
N GLN A 667 12.69 -8.44 -36.01
CA GLN A 667 12.89 -8.86 -34.61
C GLN A 667 11.87 -9.90 -34.15
N LYS A 668 10.61 -9.74 -34.55
CA LYS A 668 9.57 -10.71 -34.24
C LYS A 668 9.86 -12.08 -34.88
N ALA A 669 10.38 -12.09 -36.12
CA ALA A 669 10.82 -13.32 -36.77
C ALA A 669 12.00 -13.98 -36.03
N LEU A 670 12.95 -13.19 -35.51
CA LEU A 670 14.08 -13.69 -34.71
C LEU A 670 13.65 -14.24 -33.34
N ALA A 671 12.66 -13.62 -32.70
CA ALA A 671 12.10 -14.07 -31.42
C ALA A 671 11.20 -15.33 -31.56
N ALA A 672 10.73 -15.62 -32.77
CA ALA A 672 10.01 -16.84 -33.16
C ALA A 672 8.93 -17.28 -32.15
N ARG A 673 9.03 -18.49 -31.59
CA ARG A 673 8.02 -19.08 -30.68
C ARG A 673 7.88 -18.34 -29.34
N VAL A 674 8.82 -17.48 -28.97
CA VAL A 674 8.81 -16.76 -27.68
C VAL A 674 8.23 -15.35 -27.85
N ALA A 675 7.98 -14.88 -29.07
CA ALA A 675 7.41 -13.57 -29.32
C ALA A 675 5.93 -13.52 -28.85
N PRO A 676 5.51 -12.51 -28.09
CA PRO A 676 4.09 -12.29 -27.82
C PRO A 676 3.31 -11.97 -29.11
N SER A 677 1.98 -12.08 -29.05
CA SER A 677 1.12 -11.69 -30.17
C SER A 677 1.16 -10.17 -30.40
N ASP A 678 0.82 -9.71 -31.62
CA ASP A 678 0.76 -8.26 -31.90
C ASP A 678 -0.33 -7.56 -31.07
N ALA A 679 -1.41 -8.27 -30.75
CA ALA A 679 -2.46 -7.76 -29.88
C ALA A 679 -1.93 -7.54 -28.46
N ASP A 680 -1.21 -8.51 -27.90
CA ASP A 680 -0.65 -8.40 -26.54
C ASP A 680 0.45 -7.31 -26.48
N LEU A 681 1.31 -7.22 -27.49
CA LEU A 681 2.31 -6.17 -27.59
C LEU A 681 1.67 -4.78 -27.74
N ARG A 682 0.58 -4.66 -28.50
CA ARG A 682 -0.21 -3.41 -28.58
C ARG A 682 -0.73 -3.04 -27.19
N SER A 683 -1.42 -3.95 -26.49
CA SER A 683 -1.95 -3.68 -25.16
C SER A 683 -0.86 -3.29 -24.15
N LEU A 684 0.32 -3.92 -24.21
CA LEU A 684 1.49 -3.53 -23.41
C LEU A 684 1.94 -2.09 -23.68
N LEU A 685 2.12 -1.76 -24.97
CA LEU A 685 2.59 -0.45 -25.39
C LEU A 685 1.55 0.65 -25.09
N GLU A 686 0.26 0.38 -25.30
CA GLU A 686 -0.83 1.28 -24.91
C GLU A 686 -0.88 1.50 -23.40
N ALA A 687 -0.76 0.42 -22.61
CA ALA A 687 -0.78 0.50 -21.15
C ALA A 687 0.35 1.38 -20.60
N LEU A 688 1.57 1.21 -21.13
CA LEU A 688 2.76 1.97 -20.74
C LEU A 688 2.71 3.41 -21.28
N ALA A 689 2.37 3.61 -22.55
CA ALA A 689 2.33 4.94 -23.17
C ALA A 689 1.25 5.85 -22.55
N ALA A 690 0.08 5.29 -22.20
CA ALA A 690 -0.96 6.03 -21.48
C ALA A 690 -0.52 6.55 -20.10
N ARG A 691 0.66 6.16 -19.60
CA ARG A 691 1.23 6.56 -18.31
C ARG A 691 2.67 7.10 -18.45
N GLY A 692 3.02 7.64 -19.62
CA GLY A 692 4.32 8.28 -19.83
C GLY A 692 5.49 7.31 -19.93
N GLY A 693 5.22 6.02 -20.13
CA GLY A 693 6.23 4.99 -20.37
C GLY A 693 6.57 4.13 -19.15
N LYS A 694 6.05 4.37 -17.94
CA LYS A 694 6.43 3.59 -16.76
C LYS A 694 5.22 3.10 -15.96
N LEU A 695 5.27 1.85 -15.49
CA LEU A 695 4.24 1.22 -14.65
C LEU A 695 4.85 0.20 -13.69
N SER A 696 4.28 0.07 -12.49
CA SER A 696 4.57 -1.07 -11.62
C SER A 696 4.06 -2.37 -12.24
N LYS A 697 4.67 -3.51 -11.89
CA LYS A 697 4.25 -4.84 -12.34
C LYS A 697 2.79 -5.13 -11.98
N ALA A 698 2.34 -4.67 -10.81
CA ALA A 698 0.96 -4.84 -10.35
C ALA A 698 -0.03 -4.01 -11.18
N ALA A 699 0.29 -2.73 -11.45
CA ALA A 699 -0.54 -1.87 -12.28
C ALA A 699 -0.60 -2.35 -13.74
N LEU A 700 0.53 -2.87 -14.26
CA LEU A 700 0.58 -3.46 -15.59
C LEU A 700 -0.23 -4.77 -15.66
N ALA A 701 -0.13 -5.63 -14.63
CA ALA A 701 -0.96 -6.84 -14.49
C ALA A 701 -2.44 -6.53 -14.60
N GLN A 702 -2.90 -5.53 -13.84
CA GLN A 702 -4.28 -5.08 -13.82
C GLN A 702 -4.75 -4.58 -15.19
N ARG A 703 -3.95 -3.72 -15.84
CA ARG A 703 -4.31 -3.13 -17.14
C ARG A 703 -4.38 -4.15 -18.27
N LEU A 704 -3.50 -5.14 -18.23
CA LEU A 704 -3.48 -6.23 -19.22
C LEU A 704 -4.48 -7.34 -18.89
N GLY A 705 -5.13 -7.30 -17.72
CA GLY A 705 -5.99 -8.39 -17.24
C GLY A 705 -5.22 -9.70 -17.05
N MET A 706 -3.93 -9.63 -16.73
CA MET A 706 -3.03 -10.79 -16.59
C MET A 706 -2.63 -10.99 -15.12
N PRO A 707 -2.41 -12.24 -14.65
CA PRO A 707 -1.87 -12.49 -13.31
C PRO A 707 -0.49 -11.86 -13.11
N ALA A 708 -0.23 -11.23 -11.96
CA ALA A 708 1.02 -10.51 -11.67
C ALA A 708 2.29 -11.38 -11.86
N MET A 709 2.21 -12.67 -11.51
CA MET A 709 3.31 -13.62 -11.69
C MET A 709 3.71 -13.86 -13.16
N ARG A 710 2.79 -13.63 -14.12
CA ARG A 710 3.06 -13.78 -15.55
C ARG A 710 3.72 -12.54 -16.17
N ILE A 711 3.70 -11.41 -15.47
CA ILE A 711 4.18 -10.14 -16.01
C ILE A 711 5.68 -10.18 -16.28
N SER A 712 6.51 -10.68 -15.37
CA SER A 712 7.96 -10.78 -15.63
C SER A 712 8.26 -11.60 -16.88
N GLY A 713 7.59 -12.75 -17.04
CA GLY A 713 7.79 -13.61 -18.22
C GLY A 713 7.32 -12.94 -19.51
N PHE A 714 6.15 -12.30 -19.47
CA PHE A 714 5.57 -11.58 -20.61
C PHE A 714 6.43 -10.37 -21.04
N VAL A 715 6.87 -9.55 -20.08
CA VAL A 715 7.72 -8.39 -20.34
C VAL A 715 9.09 -8.83 -20.88
N ASN A 716 9.68 -9.90 -20.34
CA ASN A 716 10.93 -10.44 -20.87
C ASN A 716 10.76 -11.02 -22.29
N ALA A 717 9.60 -11.57 -22.63
CA ALA A 717 9.27 -11.98 -24.00
C ALA A 717 9.13 -10.76 -24.93
N ALA A 718 8.45 -9.69 -24.48
CA ALA A 718 8.33 -8.44 -25.22
C ALA A 718 9.68 -7.73 -25.46
N ARG A 719 10.60 -7.77 -24.48
CA ARG A 719 11.97 -7.24 -24.61
C ARG A 719 12.72 -7.85 -25.78
N ARG A 720 12.52 -9.14 -26.07
CA ARG A 720 13.18 -9.81 -27.21
C ARG A 720 12.73 -9.28 -28.57
N VAL A 721 11.58 -8.62 -28.63
CA VAL A 721 11.05 -8.01 -29.84
C VAL A 721 11.40 -6.51 -29.90
N LEU A 722 11.40 -5.83 -28.75
CA LEU A 722 11.51 -4.37 -28.68
C LEU A 722 12.94 -3.84 -28.42
N ASN A 723 13.83 -4.63 -27.82
CA ASN A 723 15.21 -4.18 -27.50
C ASN A 723 16.18 -4.54 -28.63
N LEU A 724 16.16 -3.74 -29.70
CA LEU A 724 17.10 -3.86 -30.82
C LEU A 724 18.56 -3.67 -30.34
N ASP A 725 19.44 -4.60 -30.71
CA ASP A 725 20.88 -4.59 -30.38
C ASP A 725 21.18 -4.41 -28.89
N GLN A 726 20.35 -5.01 -28.02
CA GLN A 726 20.43 -4.91 -26.56
C GLN A 726 20.19 -3.50 -25.98
N ALA A 727 19.72 -2.55 -26.79
CA ALA A 727 19.34 -1.24 -26.29
C ALA A 727 18.09 -1.34 -25.42
N ALA A 728 18.11 -0.63 -24.29
CA ALA A 728 17.10 -0.71 -23.23
C ALA A 728 15.80 0.05 -23.57
N VAL A 729 15.12 -0.32 -24.67
CA VAL A 729 13.82 0.25 -25.04
C VAL A 729 12.74 -0.12 -24.03
N LEU A 730 12.68 -1.40 -23.65
CA LEU A 730 11.83 -1.90 -22.58
C LEU A 730 12.72 -2.48 -21.46
N VAL A 731 12.52 -2.01 -20.24
CA VAL A 731 13.27 -2.38 -19.05
C VAL A 731 12.31 -2.97 -18.01
N LEU A 732 12.75 -4.05 -17.36
CA LEU A 732 12.08 -4.64 -16.22
C LEU A 732 13.03 -4.55 -15.03
N ASP A 733 12.65 -3.77 -14.03
CA ASP A 733 13.36 -3.68 -12.74
C ASP A 733 12.65 -4.61 -11.74
N GLU A 734 13.29 -5.74 -11.44
CA GLU A 734 12.76 -6.72 -10.48
C GLU A 734 12.88 -6.23 -9.02
N THR A 735 13.79 -5.31 -8.73
CA THR A 735 14.00 -4.77 -7.37
C THR A 735 12.93 -3.74 -7.03
N ALA A 736 12.67 -2.82 -7.96
CA ALA A 736 11.61 -1.82 -7.84
C ALA A 736 10.23 -2.36 -8.22
N ALA A 737 10.16 -3.58 -8.80
CA ALA A 737 8.95 -4.17 -9.38
C ALA A 737 8.28 -3.27 -10.43
N THR A 738 9.06 -2.66 -11.33
CA THR A 738 8.59 -1.71 -12.35
C THR A 738 8.97 -2.13 -13.77
N VAL A 739 8.19 -1.64 -14.74
CA VAL A 739 8.39 -1.82 -16.19
C VAL A 739 8.44 -0.43 -16.83
N GLU A 740 9.48 -0.17 -17.61
CA GLU A 740 9.74 1.12 -18.22
C GLU A 740 9.96 0.99 -19.73
N LEU A 741 9.32 1.86 -20.49
CA LEU A 741 9.33 1.98 -21.94
C LEU A 741 9.92 3.34 -22.31
N ASN A 742 11.09 3.33 -22.93
CA ASN A 742 11.74 4.52 -23.47
C ASN A 742 11.19 4.82 -24.87
N LEU A 743 10.17 5.69 -24.92
CA LEU A 743 9.49 6.07 -26.16
C LEU A 743 10.40 6.80 -27.16
N GLU A 744 11.36 7.59 -26.68
CA GLU A 744 12.29 8.31 -27.56
C GLU A 744 13.26 7.34 -28.24
N LEU A 745 13.82 6.40 -27.48
CA LEU A 745 14.70 5.36 -28.00
C LEU A 745 13.95 4.44 -28.96
N LEU A 746 12.71 4.05 -28.63
CA LEU A 746 11.82 3.30 -29.51
C LEU A 746 11.62 4.01 -30.85
N GLY A 747 11.25 5.30 -30.81
CA GLY A 747 11.04 6.10 -32.02
C GLY A 747 12.27 6.18 -32.91
N ARG A 748 13.46 6.38 -32.31
CA ARG A 748 14.74 6.42 -33.04
C ARG A 748 15.09 5.07 -33.68
N GLN A 749 14.95 3.97 -32.93
CA GLN A 749 15.38 2.64 -33.40
C GLN A 749 14.45 2.07 -34.47
N PHE A 750 13.13 2.21 -34.28
CA PHE A 750 12.14 1.70 -35.23
C PHE A 750 11.75 2.73 -36.31
N ARG A 751 12.32 3.94 -36.27
CA ARG A 751 12.06 5.06 -37.18
C ARG A 751 10.57 5.45 -37.23
N VAL A 752 9.95 5.52 -36.05
CA VAL A 752 8.54 5.89 -35.87
C VAL A 752 8.43 7.19 -35.08
N VAL A 753 7.50 8.07 -35.49
CA VAL A 753 7.17 9.27 -34.72
C VAL A 753 6.18 8.88 -33.62
N VAL A 754 6.64 8.89 -32.37
CA VAL A 754 5.80 8.66 -31.19
C VAL A 754 5.21 9.99 -30.75
N ARG A 755 3.88 10.12 -30.77
CA ARG A 755 3.13 11.28 -30.25
C ARG A 755 1.99 10.82 -29.36
#